data_AF-A0AAV5NAJ3-F1
#
_entry.id   AF-A0AAV5NAJ3-F1
#
_cell.length_a   1.000
_cell.length_b   1.000
_cell.length_c   1.000
_cell.angle_alpha   90.00
_cell.angle_beta   90.00
_cell.angle_gamma   90.00
#
_symmetry.space_group_name_H-M   'P 1'
#
loop_
_entity.id
_entity.type
_entity.pdbx_description
1 polymer ?
#
loop_
_entity_poly.entity_id
_entity_poly.type
_entity_poly.pdbx_seq_one_letter_code
_entity_poly.pdbx_strand_id
1 'polypeptide(L)'
;MSGSTTTGASGGQSLSALGVAKTILPTDKVTGLFGGAVLNGAVADLVAAGLPDSVVHTEDLNTALSGTALGQYTAQSAASAELAQTGANKAIAASAASGVNSQSAAQSASDAATILTGTQQAQAQIEGVSASAQNAVAGVTADANAAKVLLTAAINGQAPLNYRGYWNASTNSPALANGTGAEGDLYVVSVAGSTALDGNASWAVNDAAWFTGGKWQYFARAGWAAVAQTLTALQSVAIGDSLIRTPGSSRWSVAWLDALGGIIAGILADGSPQFPGASALIGPSEIATSALSGSGVVTLDQAGRVVDNRSTLTFPGLANATRGLISKDVAKRAPGYLDDSVVGYAPNDIWQAGKQLYTCLRNGAGGAVWDLTPDVAPACPGDVFGTDLVGAWGVDAVVAGFTGPAFDVTTTVAGASVVTTVPIVAGGKHDAGILSRALIERDDGTTAEVTTLYDQSGAGHNLTGSYGSAPKIGVVTVNGFPAISFDTSGASAARSLKNTAVSLASGTFTALAFGRWAGTNAASDERIQLLTVGSVSTISGINEDGKLGVYDGTSYVQGSQYQPCNPSMVGISAAGGTSVSTWIGETSNAVTVAASALGTMAGFTLGSSGLGNACNGVLTGVVLAKRAATTTDIQRANRSATLRWNYTPQVKPRLFCIGDSRTAGYINTDCQNWPGMIGDYLDQPLEVFNLAVSGSQTTDFIPNTQPGLITELGKGGYDLATIWLGINDFSHGKDKAATLQNVQAIASAVLAAGVKHVWVISEAKTGDMDWFWQYFPAGQHPNITLLTPFLNGLPLAVNAAGNYDPLLWHPDSIHPFPPTCRTLASVAGASVNAFIAQDIDA
;
A
#
# COMPACT_ATOMS: atom_id res chain seq x y z
N MET A 1 -47.48 -82.17 -60.60
CA MET A 1 -48.26 -81.95 -61.83
C MET A 1 -47.84 -80.57 -62.34
N SER A 2 -47.32 -80.29 -63.53
CA SER A 2 -47.07 -80.92 -64.85
C SER A 2 -46.06 -79.96 -65.52
N GLY A 3 -45.09 -80.26 -66.38
CA GLY A 3 -44.82 -81.30 -67.37
C GLY A 3 -43.56 -80.83 -68.15
N SER A 4 -42.69 -81.73 -68.63
CA SER A 4 -42.59 -82.13 -70.06
C SER A 4 -41.75 -81.13 -70.88
N THR A 5 -40.70 -81.43 -71.66
CA THR A 5 -40.22 -82.63 -72.40
C THR A 5 -38.87 -82.24 -73.06
N THR A 6 -37.77 -83.02 -72.94
CA THR A 6 -37.10 -83.87 -73.99
C THR A 6 -36.80 -83.16 -75.34
N THR A 7 -35.69 -83.32 -76.08
CA THR A 7 -34.75 -84.43 -76.39
C THR A 7 -33.66 -83.89 -77.34
N GLY A 8 -32.44 -84.47 -77.36
CA GLY A 8 -31.28 -84.00 -78.13
C GLY A 8 -31.08 -84.59 -79.55
N ALA A 9 -30.03 -84.11 -80.25
CA ALA A 9 -29.35 -84.76 -81.38
C ALA A 9 -27.95 -84.15 -81.64
N SER A 10 -27.05 -84.94 -82.23
CA SER A 10 -25.58 -84.84 -82.24
C SER A 10 -24.94 -84.33 -83.55
N GLY A 11 -23.95 -83.42 -83.47
CA GLY A 11 -22.98 -83.09 -84.54
C GLY A 11 -22.06 -81.91 -84.16
N GLY A 12 -20.74 -82.13 -84.00
CA GLY A 12 -19.81 -81.15 -83.40
C GLY A 12 -18.86 -80.41 -84.35
N GLN A 13 -18.62 -79.11 -84.12
CA GLN A 13 -17.78 -78.21 -84.95
C GLN A 13 -16.34 -78.05 -84.40
N SER A 14 -15.38 -77.60 -85.23
CA SER A 14 -14.02 -77.21 -84.78
C SER A 14 -14.08 -75.96 -83.90
N LEU A 15 -13.27 -75.89 -82.83
CA LEU A 15 -13.27 -74.76 -81.88
C LEU A 15 -12.96 -73.42 -82.58
N SER A 16 -12.08 -73.44 -83.59
CA SER A 16 -11.72 -72.28 -84.41
C SER A 16 -12.80 -71.86 -85.42
N ALA A 17 -13.83 -72.68 -85.64
CA ALA A 17 -14.94 -72.39 -86.55
C ALA A 17 -16.19 -71.87 -85.82
N LEU A 18 -16.12 -71.74 -84.49
CA LEU A 18 -17.18 -71.14 -83.68
C LEU A 18 -17.10 -69.62 -83.80
N GLY A 19 -18.19 -68.99 -84.23
CA GLY A 19 -18.25 -67.53 -84.32
C GLY A 19 -18.13 -66.86 -82.95
N VAL A 20 -17.66 -65.61 -82.95
CA VAL A 20 -17.29 -64.73 -81.81
C VAL A 20 -18.32 -64.53 -80.69
N ALA A 21 -19.53 -65.11 -80.78
CA ALA A 21 -20.52 -65.06 -79.73
C ALA A 21 -21.49 -66.27 -79.79
N LYS A 22 -20.99 -67.48 -79.51
CA LYS A 22 -21.84 -68.60 -79.12
C LYS A 22 -21.38 -69.19 -77.80
N THR A 23 -22.27 -69.20 -76.81
CA THR A 23 -22.14 -70.00 -75.59
C THR A 23 -22.05 -71.47 -75.99
N ILE A 24 -20.92 -72.10 -75.73
CA ILE A 24 -20.73 -73.53 -76.00
C ILE A 24 -21.31 -74.31 -74.82
N LEU A 25 -22.32 -75.13 -75.09
CA LEU A 25 -22.98 -75.92 -74.07
C LEU A 25 -22.13 -77.17 -73.73
N PRO A 26 -22.18 -77.69 -72.49
CA PRO A 26 -21.39 -78.86 -72.10
C PRO A 26 -21.63 -80.11 -72.97
N THR A 27 -22.80 -80.19 -73.61
CA THR A 27 -23.18 -81.27 -74.53
C THR A 27 -22.69 -81.08 -75.96
N ASP A 28 -22.23 -79.87 -76.31
CA ASP A 28 -21.74 -79.59 -77.65
C ASP A 28 -20.51 -80.44 -77.92
N LYS A 29 -20.47 -81.04 -79.11
CA LYS A 29 -19.33 -81.84 -79.52
C LYS A 29 -18.30 -80.92 -80.18
N VAL A 30 -17.04 -81.07 -79.82
CA VAL A 30 -15.92 -80.35 -80.45
C VAL A 30 -14.85 -81.35 -80.85
N THR A 31 -14.26 -81.13 -82.02
CA THR A 31 -13.14 -81.92 -82.53
C THR A 31 -11.84 -81.19 -82.23
N GLY A 32 -10.92 -81.84 -81.52
CA GLY A 32 -9.64 -81.26 -81.10
C GLY A 32 -8.53 -82.30 -80.98
N LEU A 33 -7.27 -81.85 -81.00
CA LEU A 33 -6.10 -82.70 -80.85
C LEU A 33 -5.65 -82.69 -79.39
N PHE A 34 -5.65 -83.84 -78.71
CA PHE A 34 -5.26 -83.94 -77.30
C PHE A 34 -4.23 -85.05 -77.12
N GLY A 35 -3.10 -84.74 -76.48
CA GLY A 35 -1.98 -85.70 -76.31
C GLY A 35 -1.38 -86.24 -77.61
N GLY A 36 -1.63 -85.56 -78.75
CA GLY A 36 -1.18 -85.99 -80.08
C GLY A 36 -2.20 -86.81 -80.89
N ALA A 37 -3.40 -87.11 -80.36
CA ALA A 37 -4.47 -87.81 -81.09
C ALA A 37 -5.68 -86.91 -81.35
N VAL A 38 -6.34 -87.05 -82.51
CA VAL A 38 -7.59 -86.32 -82.83
C VAL A 38 -8.75 -87.03 -82.13
N LEU A 39 -9.46 -86.31 -81.27
CA LEU A 39 -10.64 -86.81 -80.55
C LEU A 39 -11.85 -85.93 -80.84
N ASN A 40 -13.03 -86.54 -80.89
CA ASN A 40 -14.31 -85.86 -81.08
C ASN A 40 -15.26 -86.25 -79.93
N GLY A 41 -15.54 -85.31 -79.03
CA GLY A 41 -16.24 -85.56 -77.76
C GLY A 41 -17.05 -84.36 -77.29
N ALA A 42 -17.95 -84.56 -76.33
CA ALA A 42 -18.67 -83.45 -75.72
C ALA A 42 -17.72 -82.63 -74.83
N VAL A 43 -17.91 -81.31 -74.75
CA VAL A 43 -17.05 -80.40 -73.96
C VAL A 43 -16.95 -80.83 -72.50
N ALA A 44 -18.05 -81.30 -71.91
CA ALA A 44 -18.08 -81.81 -70.53
C ALA A 44 -17.10 -82.98 -70.32
N ASP A 45 -17.02 -83.88 -71.29
CA ASP A 45 -16.15 -85.06 -71.21
C ASP A 45 -14.68 -84.65 -71.30
N LEU A 46 -14.37 -83.61 -72.08
CA LEU A 46 -13.01 -83.07 -72.21
C LEU A 46 -12.56 -82.32 -70.95
N VAL A 47 -13.45 -81.54 -70.32
CA VAL A 47 -13.18 -80.90 -69.02
C VAL A 47 -13.01 -81.95 -67.93
N ALA A 48 -13.87 -82.98 -67.91
CA ALA A 48 -13.73 -84.11 -67.01
C ALA A 48 -12.43 -84.91 -67.24
N ALA A 49 -11.96 -84.97 -68.50
CA ALA A 49 -10.66 -85.54 -68.87
C ALA A 49 -9.47 -84.61 -68.57
N GLY A 50 -9.71 -83.43 -67.97
CA GLY A 50 -8.67 -82.56 -67.41
C GLY A 50 -8.41 -81.26 -68.16
N LEU A 51 -9.23 -80.88 -69.15
CA LEU A 51 -9.14 -79.52 -69.70
C LEU A 51 -9.76 -78.48 -68.75
N PRO A 52 -9.17 -77.27 -68.64
CA PRO A 52 -9.78 -76.19 -67.89
C PRO A 52 -11.12 -75.78 -68.51
N ASP A 53 -12.08 -75.46 -67.65
CA ASP A 53 -13.43 -75.00 -68.01
C ASP A 53 -13.46 -73.62 -68.68
N SER A 54 -12.32 -72.92 -68.67
CA SER A 54 -12.07 -71.69 -69.42
C SER A 54 -10.82 -71.81 -70.29
N VAL A 55 -10.94 -71.50 -71.57
CA VAL A 55 -9.81 -71.40 -72.51
C VAL A 55 -9.82 -70.02 -73.14
N VAL A 56 -8.65 -69.38 -73.20
CA VAL A 56 -8.47 -68.01 -73.69
C VAL A 56 -7.66 -68.06 -74.98
N HIS A 57 -7.94 -67.19 -75.94
CA HIS A 57 -7.16 -67.14 -77.18
C HIS A 57 -5.72 -66.71 -76.89
N THR A 58 -4.75 -67.35 -77.55
CA THR A 58 -3.32 -67.08 -77.34
C THR A 58 -2.94 -65.62 -77.64
N GLU A 59 -3.67 -64.93 -78.52
CA GLU A 59 -3.46 -63.50 -78.81
C GLU A 59 -3.82 -62.58 -77.63
N ASP A 60 -4.87 -62.91 -76.87
CA ASP A 60 -5.25 -62.16 -75.66
C ASP A 60 -4.22 -62.36 -74.55
N LEU A 61 -3.68 -63.57 -74.43
CA LEU A 61 -2.64 -63.89 -73.45
C LEU A 61 -1.31 -63.17 -73.77
N ASN A 62 -0.94 -63.11 -75.05
CA ASN A 62 0.26 -62.38 -75.48
C ASN A 62 0.14 -60.87 -75.28
N THR A 63 -1.07 -60.31 -75.39
CA THR A 63 -1.37 -58.90 -75.11
C THR A 63 -1.25 -58.57 -73.62
N ALA A 64 -1.65 -59.48 -72.73
CA ALA A 64 -1.53 -59.31 -71.28
C ALA A 64 -0.06 -59.34 -70.78
N LEU A 65 0.85 -59.98 -71.51
CA LEU A 65 2.23 -60.24 -71.10
C LEU A 65 3.29 -59.29 -71.68
N SER A 66 2.95 -58.39 -72.63
CA SER A 66 3.94 -57.63 -73.40
C SER A 66 4.26 -56.21 -72.89
N GLY A 67 4.53 -56.03 -71.59
CA GLY A 67 5.36 -54.91 -71.09
C GLY A 67 4.86 -54.14 -69.87
N THR A 68 3.58 -53.74 -69.80
CA THR A 68 3.08 -52.85 -68.73
C THR A 68 2.67 -53.57 -67.45
N ALA A 69 2.25 -54.84 -67.52
CA ALA A 69 1.75 -55.59 -66.36
C ALA A 69 2.86 -55.97 -65.35
N LEU A 70 4.08 -56.26 -65.80
CA LEU A 70 5.19 -56.67 -64.92
C LEU A 70 5.65 -55.55 -63.97
N GLY A 71 5.65 -54.31 -64.46
CA GLY A 71 5.93 -53.12 -63.63
C GLY A 71 4.90 -52.90 -62.53
N GLN A 72 3.62 -53.19 -62.82
CA GLN A 72 2.53 -53.06 -61.84
C GLN A 72 2.62 -54.10 -60.71
N TYR A 73 2.94 -55.36 -61.03
CA TYR A 73 3.12 -56.40 -60.00
C TYR A 73 4.30 -56.12 -59.06
N THR A 74 5.40 -55.58 -59.60
CA THR A 74 6.58 -55.25 -58.79
C THR A 74 6.27 -54.11 -57.82
N ALA A 75 5.59 -53.06 -58.30
CA ALA A 75 5.13 -51.94 -57.48
C ALA A 75 4.13 -52.38 -56.39
N GLN A 76 3.22 -53.31 -56.71
CA GLN A 76 2.24 -53.82 -55.75
C GLN A 76 2.89 -54.68 -54.64
N SER A 77 3.96 -55.42 -54.96
CA SER A 77 4.71 -56.17 -53.94
C SER A 77 5.48 -55.23 -52.99
N ALA A 78 6.06 -54.15 -53.51
CA ALA A 78 6.75 -53.14 -52.70
C ALA A 78 5.77 -52.41 -51.76
N ALA A 79 4.61 -52.02 -52.26
CA ALA A 79 3.54 -51.42 -51.45
C ALA A 79 3.03 -52.37 -50.35
N SER A 80 2.94 -53.67 -50.64
CA SER A 80 2.52 -54.68 -49.67
C SER A 80 3.55 -54.88 -48.55
N ALA A 81 4.85 -54.83 -48.87
CA ALA A 81 5.92 -54.90 -47.88
C ALA A 81 5.94 -53.67 -46.97
N GLU A 82 5.70 -52.47 -47.52
CA GLU A 82 5.62 -51.22 -46.75
C GLU A 82 4.40 -51.18 -45.80
N LEU A 83 3.26 -51.69 -46.27
CA LEU A 83 2.07 -51.89 -45.43
C LEU A 83 2.31 -52.89 -44.29
N ALA A 84 3.03 -53.99 -44.55
CA ALA A 84 3.39 -54.96 -43.52
C ALA A 84 4.32 -54.37 -42.45
N GLN A 85 5.34 -53.59 -42.85
CA GLN A 85 6.22 -52.88 -41.91
C GLN A 85 5.46 -51.86 -41.07
N THR A 86 4.53 -51.12 -41.69
CA THR A 86 3.65 -50.19 -40.98
C THR A 86 2.76 -50.90 -39.96
N GLY A 87 2.23 -52.08 -40.32
CA GLY A 87 1.47 -52.93 -39.40
C GLY A 87 2.28 -53.39 -38.19
N ALA A 88 3.51 -53.84 -38.40
CA ALA A 88 4.41 -54.26 -37.32
C ALA A 88 4.74 -53.10 -36.36
N ASN A 89 5.03 -51.91 -36.89
CA ASN A 89 5.32 -50.73 -36.08
C ASN A 89 4.10 -50.31 -35.23
N LYS A 90 2.88 -50.40 -35.79
CA LYS A 90 1.64 -50.15 -35.03
C LYS A 90 1.42 -51.17 -33.90
N ALA A 91 1.75 -52.44 -34.12
CA ALA A 91 1.63 -53.48 -33.10
C ALA A 91 2.61 -53.28 -31.94
N ILE A 92 3.85 -52.86 -32.23
CA ILE A 92 4.85 -52.50 -31.21
C ILE A 92 4.37 -51.28 -30.40
N ALA A 93 3.86 -50.24 -31.07
CA ALA A 93 3.33 -49.06 -30.42
C ALA A 93 2.12 -49.38 -29.51
N ALA A 94 1.21 -50.24 -29.96
CA ALA A 94 0.05 -50.69 -29.17
C ALA A 94 0.49 -51.48 -27.91
N SER A 95 1.51 -52.32 -28.03
CA SER A 95 2.09 -53.06 -26.90
C SER A 95 2.74 -52.13 -25.87
N ALA A 96 3.47 -51.11 -26.33
CA ALA A 96 4.05 -50.09 -25.47
C ALA A 96 2.97 -49.26 -24.74
N ALA A 97 1.90 -48.87 -25.44
CA ALA A 97 0.77 -48.14 -24.83
C ALA A 97 0.03 -48.96 -23.76
N SER A 98 -0.15 -50.27 -23.99
CA SER A 98 -0.71 -51.17 -22.98
C SER A 98 0.16 -51.27 -21.73
N GLY A 99 1.49 -51.26 -21.89
CA GLY A 99 2.44 -51.25 -20.77
C GLY A 99 2.35 -49.97 -19.92
N VAL A 100 2.23 -48.80 -20.57
CA VAL A 100 2.03 -47.52 -19.87
C VAL A 100 0.73 -47.51 -19.08
N ASN A 101 -0.38 -47.97 -19.66
CA ASN A 101 -1.67 -48.03 -18.97
C ASN A 101 -1.64 -48.94 -17.73
N SER A 102 -0.88 -50.05 -17.79
CA SER A 102 -0.73 -50.98 -16.67
C SER A 102 0.06 -50.36 -15.51
N GLN A 103 1.10 -49.57 -15.81
CA GLN A 103 1.89 -48.85 -14.80
C GLN A 103 1.09 -47.72 -14.14
N SER A 104 0.34 -46.95 -14.94
CA SER A 104 -0.57 -45.92 -14.41
C SER A 104 -1.63 -46.52 -13.49
N ALA A 105 -2.21 -47.67 -13.85
CA ALA A 105 -3.17 -48.38 -12.99
C ALA A 105 -2.53 -48.87 -11.67
N ALA A 106 -1.29 -49.36 -11.71
CA ALA A 106 -0.56 -49.76 -10.51
C ALA A 106 -0.24 -48.58 -9.59
N GLN A 107 0.14 -47.42 -10.16
CA GLN A 107 0.38 -46.20 -9.39
C GLN A 107 -0.91 -45.71 -8.72
N SER A 108 -2.02 -45.67 -9.45
CA SER A 108 -3.32 -45.29 -8.87
C SER A 108 -3.76 -46.21 -7.73
N ALA A 109 -3.46 -47.51 -7.80
CA ALA A 109 -3.72 -48.45 -6.70
C ALA A 109 -2.84 -48.17 -5.47
N SER A 110 -1.57 -47.80 -5.67
CA SER A 110 -0.65 -47.40 -4.60
C SER A 110 -1.08 -46.09 -3.93
N ASP A 111 -1.50 -45.11 -4.73
CA ASP A 111 -2.01 -43.83 -4.23
C ASP A 111 -3.29 -44.04 -3.42
N ALA A 112 -4.20 -44.90 -3.89
CA ALA A 112 -5.42 -45.27 -3.17
C ALA A 112 -5.13 -45.96 -1.82
N ALA A 113 -4.13 -46.84 -1.76
CA ALA A 113 -3.70 -47.48 -0.51
C ALA A 113 -3.11 -46.47 0.49
N THR A 114 -2.37 -45.48 -0.01
CA THR A 114 -1.80 -44.39 0.81
C THR A 114 -2.90 -43.50 1.39
N ILE A 115 -3.89 -43.12 0.56
CA ILE A 115 -5.06 -42.36 0.98
C ILE A 115 -5.87 -43.12 2.03
N LEU A 116 -6.08 -44.44 1.83
CA LEU A 116 -6.78 -45.29 2.80
C LEU A 116 -6.06 -45.32 4.15
N THR A 117 -4.72 -45.45 4.14
CA THR A 117 -3.91 -45.43 5.37
C THR A 117 -4.02 -44.09 6.09
N GLY A 118 -3.94 -42.97 5.36
CA GLY A 118 -4.14 -41.63 5.93
C GLY A 118 -5.55 -41.43 6.49
N THR A 119 -6.57 -41.99 5.84
CA THR A 119 -7.97 -41.94 6.29
C THR A 119 -8.17 -42.74 7.59
N GLN A 120 -7.56 -43.92 7.70
CA GLN A 120 -7.59 -44.74 8.93
C GLN A 120 -6.87 -44.05 10.10
N GLN A 121 -5.75 -43.36 9.84
CA GLN A 121 -5.05 -42.57 10.86
C GLN A 121 -5.88 -41.36 11.33
N ALA A 122 -6.52 -40.65 10.41
CA ALA A 122 -7.42 -39.55 10.73
C ALA A 122 -8.63 -40.04 11.55
N GLN A 123 -9.19 -41.21 11.21
CA GLN A 123 -10.28 -41.81 11.97
C GLN A 123 -9.86 -42.15 13.41
N ALA A 124 -8.68 -42.74 13.61
CA ALA A 124 -8.16 -43.03 14.96
C ALA A 124 -7.94 -41.75 15.79
N GLN A 125 -7.51 -40.64 15.16
CA GLN A 125 -7.40 -39.34 15.83
C GLN A 125 -8.77 -38.79 16.24
N ILE A 126 -9.78 -38.89 15.37
CA ILE A 126 -11.16 -38.47 15.66
C ILE A 126 -11.74 -39.28 16.82
N GLU A 127 -11.51 -40.60 16.85
CA GLU A 127 -11.94 -41.48 17.95
C GLU A 127 -11.28 -41.08 19.28
N GLY A 128 -9.97 -40.74 19.27
CA GLY A 128 -9.26 -40.24 20.46
C GLY A 128 -9.77 -38.89 20.97
N VAL A 129 -10.10 -37.96 20.05
CA VAL A 129 -10.74 -36.68 20.39
C VAL A 129 -12.14 -36.89 20.94
N SER A 130 -12.91 -37.81 20.36
CA SER A 130 -14.27 -38.16 20.82
C SER A 130 -14.25 -38.73 22.24
N ALA A 131 -13.34 -39.66 22.55
CA ALA A 131 -13.19 -40.19 23.90
C ALA A 131 -12.79 -39.10 24.92
N SER A 132 -11.91 -38.18 24.53
CA SER A 132 -11.51 -37.04 25.37
C SER A 132 -12.69 -36.09 25.63
N ALA A 133 -13.50 -35.82 24.60
CA ALA A 133 -14.71 -35.01 24.71
C ALA A 133 -15.78 -35.69 25.59
N GLN A 134 -15.99 -37.00 25.44
CA GLN A 134 -16.90 -37.77 26.30
C GLN A 134 -16.48 -37.72 27.77
N ASN A 135 -15.17 -37.83 28.06
CA ASN A 135 -14.65 -37.69 29.41
C ASN A 135 -14.85 -36.28 29.98
N ALA A 136 -14.68 -35.23 29.17
CA ALA A 136 -14.97 -33.86 29.58
C ALA A 136 -16.47 -33.65 29.86
N VAL A 137 -17.35 -34.18 29.00
CA VAL A 137 -18.81 -34.11 29.17
C VAL A 137 -19.27 -34.87 30.43
N ALA A 138 -18.68 -36.04 30.74
CA ALA A 138 -18.96 -36.76 31.97
C ALA A 138 -18.56 -35.97 33.22
N GLY A 139 -17.40 -35.27 33.18
CA GLY A 139 -16.97 -34.34 34.22
C GLY A 139 -17.94 -33.19 34.42
N VAL A 140 -18.37 -32.54 33.34
CA VAL A 140 -19.39 -31.47 33.37
C VAL A 140 -20.73 -31.99 33.91
N THR A 141 -21.13 -33.23 33.60
CA THR A 141 -22.38 -33.81 34.10
C THR A 141 -22.33 -34.04 35.62
N ALA A 142 -21.19 -34.46 36.17
CA ALA A 142 -20.98 -34.59 37.60
C ALA A 142 -21.02 -33.22 38.31
N ASP A 143 -20.35 -32.22 37.74
CA ASP A 143 -20.34 -30.85 38.27
C ASP A 143 -21.71 -30.17 38.12
N ALA A 144 -22.50 -30.52 37.09
CA ALA A 144 -23.87 -30.04 36.90
C ALA A 144 -24.85 -30.65 37.92
N ASN A 145 -24.68 -31.93 38.29
CA ASN A 145 -25.46 -32.52 39.38
C ASN A 145 -25.14 -31.83 40.72
N ALA A 146 -23.87 -31.48 40.95
CA ALA A 146 -23.46 -30.71 42.11
C ALA A 146 -24.05 -29.29 42.16
N ALA A 147 -24.00 -28.58 41.03
CA ALA A 147 -24.60 -27.25 40.89
C ALA A 147 -26.12 -27.28 41.00
N LYS A 148 -26.77 -28.34 40.51
CA LYS A 148 -28.23 -28.53 40.62
C LYS A 148 -28.68 -28.72 42.06
N VAL A 149 -27.92 -29.46 42.87
CA VAL A 149 -28.20 -29.62 44.31
C VAL A 149 -28.08 -28.27 45.03
N LEU A 150 -27.01 -27.52 44.77
CA LEU A 150 -26.78 -26.18 45.32
C LEU A 150 -27.89 -25.18 44.94
N LEU A 151 -28.27 -25.16 43.66
CA LEU A 151 -29.24 -24.21 43.12
C LEU A 151 -30.67 -24.53 43.54
N THR A 152 -31.06 -25.81 43.54
CA THR A 152 -32.41 -26.25 43.96
C THR A 152 -32.64 -25.98 45.45
N ALA A 153 -31.59 -26.16 46.28
CA ALA A 153 -31.67 -25.95 47.71
C ALA A 153 -31.61 -24.44 48.08
N ALA A 154 -30.88 -23.61 47.32
CA ALA A 154 -30.84 -22.16 47.48
C ALA A 154 -32.17 -21.48 47.10
N ILE A 155 -32.84 -21.94 46.03
CA ILE A 155 -34.13 -21.37 45.57
C ILE A 155 -35.26 -21.64 46.56
N ASN A 156 -35.24 -22.79 47.25
CA ASN A 156 -36.29 -23.16 48.22
C ASN A 156 -35.99 -22.71 49.66
N GLY A 157 -34.91 -21.96 49.89
CA GLY A 157 -34.54 -21.45 51.22
C GLY A 157 -34.14 -22.53 52.24
N GLN A 158 -33.74 -23.72 51.77
CA GLN A 158 -33.56 -24.93 52.58
C GLN A 158 -32.14 -25.53 52.48
N ALA A 159 -31.13 -24.76 52.07
CA ALA A 159 -29.75 -25.25 52.01
C ALA A 159 -28.91 -24.80 53.22
N PRO A 160 -28.93 -25.49 54.38
CA PRO A 160 -27.89 -25.26 55.36
C PRO A 160 -26.68 -26.12 54.99
N LEU A 161 -25.92 -25.82 53.93
CA LEU A 161 -24.60 -26.45 53.77
C LEU A 161 -23.66 -25.87 54.81
N ASN A 162 -23.66 -26.47 55.99
CA ASN A 162 -22.91 -26.03 57.15
C ASN A 162 -21.50 -26.59 57.05
N TYR A 163 -20.60 -25.87 56.39
CA TYR A 163 -19.21 -26.29 56.30
C TYR A 163 -18.59 -26.43 57.69
N ARG A 164 -18.25 -27.67 58.07
CA ARG A 164 -17.67 -28.02 59.37
C ARG A 164 -16.16 -28.18 59.33
N GLY A 165 -15.55 -28.04 58.16
CA GLY A 165 -14.11 -28.13 57.95
C GLY A 165 -13.70 -29.31 57.10
N TYR A 166 -12.39 -29.57 57.11
CA TYR A 166 -11.80 -30.67 56.37
C TYR A 166 -11.89 -31.99 57.14
N TRP A 167 -12.01 -33.09 56.41
CA TRP A 167 -12.07 -34.46 56.91
C TRP A 167 -11.06 -35.34 56.19
N ASN A 168 -10.26 -36.08 56.94
CA ASN A 168 -9.35 -37.07 56.39
C ASN A 168 -10.09 -38.41 56.27
N ALA A 169 -10.47 -38.80 55.06
CA ALA A 169 -11.26 -40.01 54.80
C ALA A 169 -10.44 -41.32 54.95
N SER A 170 -9.11 -41.24 55.02
CA SER A 170 -8.26 -42.41 55.30
C SER A 170 -8.18 -42.75 56.80
N THR A 171 -8.26 -41.73 57.66
CA THR A 171 -8.12 -41.90 59.13
C THR A 171 -9.41 -41.61 59.89
N ASN A 172 -10.47 -41.20 59.19
CA ASN A 172 -11.74 -40.73 59.74
C ASN A 172 -11.55 -39.63 60.81
N SER A 173 -10.91 -38.51 60.42
CA SER A 173 -10.63 -37.40 61.34
C SER A 173 -11.14 -36.07 60.76
N PRO A 174 -12.11 -35.37 61.41
CA PRO A 174 -12.80 -35.78 62.63
C PRO A 174 -13.64 -37.06 62.46
N ALA A 175 -13.92 -37.75 63.56
CA ALA A 175 -14.64 -39.03 63.53
C ALA A 175 -16.11 -38.84 63.14
N LEU A 176 -16.46 -39.34 61.96
CA LEU A 176 -17.84 -39.42 61.48
C LEU A 176 -18.36 -40.85 61.65
N ALA A 177 -19.66 -40.98 61.95
CA ALA A 177 -20.34 -42.26 62.10
C ALA A 177 -21.65 -42.28 61.30
N ASN A 178 -22.06 -43.47 60.88
CA ASN A 178 -23.31 -43.70 60.14
C ASN A 178 -24.52 -43.10 60.86
N GLY A 179 -25.37 -42.43 60.10
CA GLY A 179 -26.61 -41.81 60.60
C GLY A 179 -26.43 -40.76 61.70
N THR A 180 -25.21 -40.32 61.98
CA THR A 180 -24.90 -39.40 63.08
C THR A 180 -24.25 -38.12 62.54
N GLY A 181 -24.99 -37.00 62.63
CA GLY A 181 -24.59 -35.65 62.21
C GLY A 181 -25.73 -34.66 62.48
N ALA A 182 -25.50 -33.34 62.33
CA ALA A 182 -26.59 -32.37 62.28
C ALA A 182 -27.01 -32.12 60.83
N GLU A 183 -28.31 -31.96 60.59
CA GLU A 183 -28.84 -31.70 59.24
C GLU A 183 -28.11 -30.50 58.60
N GLY A 184 -27.50 -30.74 57.44
CA GLY A 184 -26.72 -29.74 56.73
C GLY A 184 -25.20 -29.81 56.92
N ASP A 185 -24.69 -30.57 57.89
CA ASP A 185 -23.25 -30.66 58.14
C ASP A 185 -22.48 -31.14 56.90
N LEU A 186 -21.43 -30.40 56.53
CA LEU A 186 -20.60 -30.70 55.37
C LEU A 186 -19.13 -30.77 55.77
N TYR A 187 -18.49 -31.90 55.51
CA TYR A 187 -17.05 -32.10 55.70
C TYR A 187 -16.35 -32.41 54.37
N VAL A 188 -15.34 -31.63 54.01
CA VAL A 188 -14.61 -31.78 52.74
C VAL A 188 -13.39 -32.68 52.92
N VAL A 189 -13.23 -33.67 52.05
CA VAL A 189 -12.14 -34.65 52.09
C VAL A 189 -10.81 -33.97 51.81
N SER A 190 -9.94 -33.82 52.80
CA SER A 190 -8.58 -33.31 52.64
C SER A 190 -7.57 -34.39 52.27
N VAL A 191 -7.86 -35.65 52.61
CA VAL A 191 -7.03 -36.82 52.28
C VAL A 191 -7.97 -37.94 51.85
N ALA A 192 -7.77 -38.45 50.63
CA ALA A 192 -8.54 -39.55 50.06
C ALA A 192 -8.45 -40.80 50.93
N GLY A 193 -9.51 -41.61 50.93
CA GLY A 193 -9.54 -42.84 51.72
C GLY A 193 -10.83 -43.62 51.57
N SER A 194 -10.94 -44.68 52.36
CA SER A 194 -12.00 -45.70 52.24
C SER A 194 -12.90 -45.85 53.46
N THR A 195 -12.96 -44.84 54.34
CA THR A 195 -13.88 -44.86 55.49
C THR A 195 -15.31 -45.05 55.01
N ALA A 196 -15.98 -46.10 55.47
CA ALA A 196 -17.35 -46.40 55.08
C ALA A 196 -18.35 -45.52 55.86
N LEU A 197 -19.11 -44.68 55.15
CA LEU A 197 -20.20 -43.89 55.70
C LEU A 197 -21.48 -44.08 54.86
N ASP A 198 -22.54 -44.57 55.50
CA ASP A 198 -23.90 -44.69 54.99
C ASP A 198 -24.01 -45.19 53.53
N GLY A 199 -23.19 -46.19 53.19
CA GLY A 199 -23.18 -46.87 51.90
C GLY A 199 -22.10 -46.40 50.92
N ASN A 200 -21.31 -45.36 51.25
CA ASN A 200 -20.15 -44.93 50.46
C ASN A 200 -18.82 -45.27 51.16
N ALA A 201 -17.85 -45.80 50.42
CA ALA A 201 -16.54 -46.20 50.94
C ALA A 201 -15.38 -45.77 50.02
N SER A 202 -15.63 -44.89 49.05
CA SER A 202 -14.60 -44.35 48.17
C SER A 202 -14.70 -42.83 48.18
N TRP A 203 -13.63 -42.19 48.62
CA TRP A 203 -13.54 -40.74 48.77
C TRP A 203 -12.23 -40.25 48.16
N ALA A 204 -12.31 -39.38 47.15
CA ALA A 204 -11.18 -38.65 46.63
C ALA A 204 -11.01 -37.31 47.36
N VAL A 205 -9.81 -36.72 47.27
CA VAL A 205 -9.58 -35.37 47.78
C VAL A 205 -10.54 -34.39 47.10
N ASN A 206 -11.10 -33.49 47.90
CA ASN A 206 -12.13 -32.51 47.56
C ASN A 206 -13.56 -33.04 47.41
N ASP A 207 -13.83 -34.34 47.55
CA ASP A 207 -15.21 -34.81 47.79
C ASP A 207 -15.71 -34.32 49.16
N ALA A 208 -16.99 -34.50 49.47
CA ALA A 208 -17.51 -34.24 50.81
C ALA A 208 -18.56 -35.25 51.26
N ALA A 209 -18.61 -35.44 52.58
CA ALA A 209 -19.72 -36.06 53.26
C ALA A 209 -20.70 -34.96 53.70
N TRP A 210 -21.95 -35.01 53.20
CA TRP A 210 -23.02 -34.09 53.56
C TRP A 210 -24.12 -34.81 54.34
N PHE A 211 -24.40 -34.38 55.56
CA PHE A 211 -25.44 -35.00 56.39
C PHE A 211 -26.82 -34.44 56.04
N THR A 212 -27.68 -35.26 55.44
CA THR A 212 -29.06 -34.88 55.15
C THR A 212 -30.01 -36.08 55.17
N GLY A 213 -31.20 -35.87 55.73
CA GLY A 213 -32.23 -36.91 55.84
C GLY A 213 -31.78 -38.09 56.72
N GLY A 214 -30.98 -37.81 57.75
CA GLY A 214 -30.50 -38.80 58.71
C GLY A 214 -29.38 -39.72 58.22
N LYS A 215 -28.65 -39.34 57.16
CA LYS A 215 -27.50 -40.09 56.63
C LYS A 215 -26.47 -39.17 55.98
N TRP A 216 -25.21 -39.64 55.92
CA TRP A 216 -24.15 -39.02 55.13
C TRP A 216 -24.33 -39.36 53.65
N GLN A 217 -24.47 -38.34 52.82
CA GLN A 217 -24.53 -38.46 51.37
C GLN A 217 -23.19 -38.06 50.75
N TYR A 218 -22.78 -38.81 49.73
CA TYR A 218 -21.58 -38.51 48.95
C TYR A 218 -21.82 -37.30 48.06
N PHE A 219 -20.89 -36.34 48.13
CA PHE A 219 -20.89 -35.16 47.30
C PHE A 219 -19.54 -35.02 46.59
N ALA A 220 -19.51 -35.33 45.28
CA ALA A 220 -18.27 -35.26 44.51
C ALA A 220 -17.74 -33.83 44.44
N ARG A 221 -16.43 -33.66 44.65
CA ARG A 221 -15.68 -32.42 44.40
C ARG A 221 -16.27 -31.16 45.08
N ALA A 222 -16.90 -31.31 46.25
CA ALA A 222 -17.51 -30.26 47.06
C ALA A 222 -16.56 -29.14 47.56
N GLY A 223 -15.25 -29.20 47.28
CA GLY A 223 -14.29 -28.13 47.61
C GLY A 223 -14.70 -26.73 47.11
N TRP A 224 -15.56 -26.63 46.09
CA TRP A 224 -16.10 -25.36 45.59
C TRP A 224 -17.30 -24.83 46.39
N ALA A 225 -18.11 -25.72 46.99
CA ALA A 225 -19.33 -25.35 47.71
C ALA A 225 -19.04 -24.73 49.09
N ALA A 226 -17.93 -25.11 49.73
CA ALA A 226 -17.51 -24.58 51.03
C ALA A 226 -17.05 -23.10 50.98
N VAL A 227 -16.69 -22.59 49.79
CA VAL A 227 -16.25 -21.20 49.59
C VAL A 227 -17.42 -20.27 49.26
N ALA A 228 -18.59 -20.81 48.94
CA ALA A 228 -19.79 -20.05 48.62
C ALA A 228 -20.74 -19.98 49.83
N GLN A 229 -20.32 -19.30 50.91
CA GLN A 229 -21.29 -18.78 51.89
C GLN A 229 -22.10 -17.67 51.18
N THR A 230 -23.37 -17.98 50.92
CA THR A 230 -24.35 -17.29 50.06
C THR A 230 -24.49 -15.78 50.27
N LEU A 231 -24.85 -15.04 49.20
CA LEU A 231 -25.38 -13.67 49.27
C LEU A 231 -26.73 -13.54 48.55
N THR A 232 -27.76 -14.21 49.06
CA THR A 232 -29.16 -14.11 48.59
C THR A 232 -29.95 -12.95 49.19
N ALA A 233 -29.30 -12.05 49.94
CA ALA A 233 -29.88 -10.79 50.44
C ALA A 233 -29.20 -9.54 49.87
N LEU A 234 -28.38 -9.68 48.83
CA LEU A 234 -27.74 -8.53 48.21
C LEU A 234 -28.57 -8.00 47.04
N GLN A 235 -28.88 -6.70 47.10
CA GLN A 235 -29.37 -5.95 45.94
C GLN A 235 -28.37 -5.92 44.78
N SER A 236 -27.11 -6.30 45.02
CA SER A 236 -26.03 -6.30 44.03
C SER A 236 -24.94 -7.33 44.28
N VAL A 237 -24.42 -7.95 43.23
CA VAL A 237 -23.24 -8.83 43.29
C VAL A 237 -22.01 -8.06 42.79
N ALA A 238 -20.91 -8.13 43.54
CA ALA A 238 -19.62 -7.51 43.20
C ALA A 238 -18.51 -8.54 42.94
N ILE A 239 -17.72 -8.37 41.87
CA ILE A 239 -16.52 -9.19 41.57
C ILE A 239 -15.39 -8.23 41.20
N GLY A 240 -14.35 -8.15 42.04
CA GLY A 240 -13.43 -6.99 42.01
C GLY A 240 -14.22 -5.70 42.24
N ASP A 241 -13.99 -4.68 41.41
CA ASP A 241 -14.70 -3.39 41.50
C ASP A 241 -16.06 -3.35 40.76
N SER A 242 -16.54 -4.46 40.17
CA SER A 242 -17.74 -4.47 39.29
C SER A 242 -19.02 -4.95 39.99
N LEU A 243 -20.14 -4.20 39.88
CA LEU A 243 -21.44 -4.36 40.58
C LEU A 243 -22.66 -4.48 39.62
N ILE A 244 -23.63 -5.40 39.82
CA ILE A 244 -24.86 -5.54 38.97
C ILE A 244 -26.17 -5.44 39.81
N ARG A 245 -27.15 -4.59 39.41
CA ARG A 245 -28.48 -4.36 40.06
C ARG A 245 -29.64 -4.27 39.04
N THR A 246 -30.88 -4.54 39.44
CA THR A 246 -32.11 -4.26 38.65
C THR A 246 -32.90 -3.06 39.20
N PRO A 247 -33.08 -1.95 38.45
CA PRO A 247 -33.95 -0.84 38.88
C PRO A 247 -35.31 -0.89 38.18
N GLY A 248 -36.40 -0.68 38.93
CA GLY A 248 -37.79 -0.72 38.46
C GLY A 248 -38.22 0.48 37.58
N SER A 249 -37.62 0.63 36.40
CA SER A 249 -37.97 1.63 35.38
C SER A 249 -38.38 0.94 34.07
N SER A 250 -39.48 1.39 33.45
CA SER A 250 -39.95 0.88 32.14
C SER A 250 -39.05 1.25 30.95
N ARG A 251 -37.93 1.93 31.23
CA ARG A 251 -37.00 2.46 30.22
C ARG A 251 -35.71 1.66 30.12
N TRP A 252 -35.31 0.91 31.16
CA TRP A 252 -33.97 0.30 31.24
C TRP A 252 -34.06 -1.20 31.55
N SER A 253 -33.42 -2.02 30.71
CA SER A 253 -33.20 -3.45 30.95
C SER A 253 -32.07 -3.68 31.95
N VAL A 254 -30.99 -2.90 31.83
CA VAL A 254 -29.83 -2.88 32.75
C VAL A 254 -29.38 -1.42 32.87
N ALA A 255 -29.12 -0.92 34.07
CA ALA A 255 -28.55 0.41 34.24
C ALA A 255 -27.42 0.37 35.26
N TRP A 256 -26.28 0.92 34.86
CA TRP A 256 -25.14 1.18 35.71
C TRP A 256 -25.25 2.61 36.22
N LEU A 257 -25.22 2.75 37.55
CA LEU A 257 -25.47 4.00 38.26
C LEU A 257 -24.17 4.50 38.90
N ASP A 258 -23.97 5.81 38.94
CA ASP A 258 -22.94 6.44 39.77
C ASP A 258 -23.33 6.42 41.26
N ALA A 259 -22.40 6.88 42.10
CA ALA A 259 -22.57 6.93 43.55
C ALA A 259 -23.70 7.85 44.04
N LEU A 260 -24.18 8.77 43.18
CA LEU A 260 -25.29 9.68 43.47
C LEU A 260 -26.62 9.18 42.87
N GLY A 261 -26.63 8.02 42.22
CA GLY A 261 -27.80 7.43 41.59
C GLY A 261 -28.08 7.92 40.16
N GLY A 262 -27.13 8.64 39.54
CA GLY A 262 -27.18 9.04 38.13
C GLY A 262 -26.84 7.88 37.20
N ILE A 263 -27.50 7.77 36.04
CA ILE A 263 -27.22 6.69 35.07
C ILE A 263 -25.97 7.05 34.28
N ILE A 264 -24.93 6.23 34.37
CA ILE A 264 -23.65 6.44 33.67
C ILE A 264 -23.50 5.55 32.44
N ALA A 265 -24.22 4.42 32.41
CA ALA A 265 -24.33 3.54 31.25
C ALA A 265 -25.53 2.61 31.45
N GLY A 266 -26.02 1.94 30.41
CA GLY A 266 -27.05 0.92 30.55
C GLY A 266 -27.45 0.31 29.23
N ILE A 267 -28.38 -0.63 29.29
CA ILE A 267 -29.13 -1.18 28.17
C ILE A 267 -30.60 -0.81 28.39
N LEU A 268 -31.21 -0.18 27.40
CA LEU A 268 -32.61 0.23 27.40
C LEU A 268 -33.56 -0.99 27.30
N ALA A 269 -34.84 -0.75 27.57
CA ALA A 269 -35.89 -1.76 27.51
C ALA A 269 -36.08 -2.38 26.11
N ASP A 270 -35.65 -1.68 25.05
CA ASP A 270 -35.66 -2.16 23.66
C ASP A 270 -34.36 -2.89 23.25
N GLY A 271 -33.42 -3.05 24.18
CA GLY A 271 -32.15 -3.75 23.97
C GLY A 271 -31.00 -2.87 23.50
N SER A 272 -31.21 -1.57 23.31
CA SER A 272 -30.15 -0.65 22.87
C SER A 272 -29.24 -0.19 24.03
N PRO A 273 -27.90 -0.22 23.90
CA PRO A 273 -26.99 0.28 24.93
C PRO A 273 -26.93 1.83 24.90
N GLN A 274 -26.98 2.47 26.07
CA GLN A 274 -26.94 3.93 26.22
C GLN A 274 -25.92 4.35 27.28
N PHE A 275 -25.08 5.34 26.94
CA PHE A 275 -24.03 5.91 27.81
C PHE A 275 -24.26 7.42 27.91
N PRO A 276 -24.82 7.94 29.02
CA PRO A 276 -25.24 9.35 29.10
C PRO A 276 -24.09 10.39 29.18
N GLY A 277 -22.82 9.98 29.03
CA GLY A 277 -21.65 10.85 28.88
C GLY A 277 -21.22 11.03 27.42
N ALA A 278 -20.30 11.96 27.15
CA ALA A 278 -19.92 12.35 25.78
C ALA A 278 -19.17 11.29 24.94
N SER A 279 -18.78 10.15 25.52
CA SER A 279 -18.21 9.00 24.78
C SER A 279 -18.24 7.69 25.59
N ALA A 280 -18.25 6.54 24.90
CA ALA A 280 -18.14 5.21 25.50
C ALA A 280 -17.27 4.27 24.65
N LEU A 281 -16.36 3.54 25.30
CA LEU A 281 -15.42 2.60 24.66
C LEU A 281 -15.86 1.16 24.93
N ILE A 282 -16.27 0.43 23.89
CA ILE A 282 -16.50 -1.03 23.94
C ILE A 282 -15.45 -1.64 23.01
N GLY A 283 -14.51 -2.45 23.52
CA GLY A 283 -13.40 -2.95 22.69
C GLY A 283 -13.87 -3.84 21.52
N PRO A 284 -13.00 -4.19 20.55
CA PRO A 284 -12.01 -3.37 19.86
C PRO A 284 -12.64 -2.50 18.73
N SER A 285 -13.94 -2.21 18.77
CA SER A 285 -14.68 -1.51 17.70
C SER A 285 -15.70 -0.50 18.25
N GLU A 286 -15.71 0.71 17.69
CA GLU A 286 -16.69 1.77 17.98
C GLU A 286 -17.91 1.63 17.06
N ILE A 287 -19.14 1.72 17.62
CA ILE A 287 -20.40 1.76 16.87
C ILE A 287 -21.06 3.11 17.12
N ALA A 288 -21.06 3.97 16.10
CA ALA A 288 -21.75 5.26 16.12
C ALA A 288 -22.93 5.24 15.14
N THR A 289 -24.16 5.40 15.64
CA THR A 289 -25.31 5.66 14.77
C THR A 289 -25.40 7.18 14.53
N SER A 290 -24.99 7.65 13.35
CA SER A 290 -25.39 8.99 12.92
C SER A 290 -26.78 8.92 12.29
N ALA A 291 -27.63 9.88 12.62
CA ALA A 291 -28.98 10.01 12.07
C ALA A 291 -28.96 10.54 10.62
N LEU A 292 -28.24 9.85 9.73
CA LEU A 292 -28.29 10.14 8.29
C LEU A 292 -29.14 9.08 7.60
N SER A 293 -30.18 9.54 6.90
CA SER A 293 -31.11 8.69 6.16
C SER A 293 -30.40 7.97 5.01
N GLY A 294 -30.24 6.65 5.16
CA GLY A 294 -29.73 5.74 4.14
C GLY A 294 -29.40 4.39 4.78
N SER A 295 -30.16 3.34 4.45
CA SER A 295 -30.06 2.01 5.09
C SER A 295 -28.70 1.34 4.82
N GLY A 296 -27.88 1.18 5.86
CA GLY A 296 -26.63 0.42 5.81
C GLY A 296 -25.87 0.41 7.13
N VAL A 297 -25.12 -0.67 7.39
CA VAL A 297 -24.26 -0.82 8.57
C VAL A 297 -22.80 -0.61 8.17
N VAL A 298 -22.09 0.27 8.89
CA VAL A 298 -20.64 0.49 8.76
C VAL A 298 -19.96 -0.03 10.02
N THR A 299 -18.91 -0.84 9.87
CA THR A 299 -18.13 -1.42 10.97
C THR A 299 -16.72 -0.84 10.94
N LEU A 300 -16.23 -0.36 12.10
CA LEU A 300 -14.91 0.25 12.26
C LEU A 300 -13.95 -0.65 13.07
N ASP A 301 -12.65 -0.59 12.78
CA ASP A 301 -11.60 -1.13 13.64
C ASP A 301 -11.17 -0.16 14.75
N GLN A 302 -10.25 -0.62 15.60
CA GLN A 302 -9.79 0.09 16.79
C GLN A 302 -9.02 1.39 16.51
N ALA A 303 -8.70 1.68 15.24
CA ALA A 303 -8.08 2.92 14.78
C ALA A 303 -9.08 3.85 14.05
N GLY A 304 -10.38 3.52 14.09
CA GLY A 304 -11.45 4.28 13.43
C GLY A 304 -11.57 3.99 11.93
N ARG A 305 -10.94 2.93 11.40
CA ARG A 305 -11.00 2.61 9.97
C ARG A 305 -12.21 1.76 9.65
N VAL A 306 -12.87 2.04 8.53
CA VAL A 306 -13.97 1.21 8.02
C VAL A 306 -13.42 -0.14 7.55
N VAL A 307 -13.88 -1.22 8.19
CA VAL A 307 -13.49 -2.61 7.87
C VAL A 307 -14.62 -3.44 7.25
N ASP A 308 -15.88 -3.05 7.44
CA ASP A 308 -17.04 -3.59 6.70
C ASP A 308 -18.04 -2.46 6.43
N ASN A 309 -18.63 -2.41 5.24
CA ASN A 309 -19.66 -1.44 4.89
C ASN A 309 -20.75 -2.15 4.05
N ARG A 310 -21.87 -2.49 4.68
CA ARG A 310 -23.04 -3.09 4.04
C ARG A 310 -24.11 -2.07 3.70
N SER A 311 -23.72 -0.80 3.55
CA SER A 311 -24.54 0.17 2.83
C SER A 311 -24.57 -0.15 1.34
N THR A 312 -25.56 0.37 0.62
CA THR A 312 -25.76 0.14 -0.82
C THR A 312 -24.71 0.85 -1.72
N LEU A 313 -23.46 0.98 -1.27
CA LEU A 313 -22.38 1.61 -2.03
C LEU A 313 -21.31 0.58 -2.44
N THR A 314 -21.02 0.57 -3.74
CA THR A 314 -20.41 -0.52 -4.54
C THR A 314 -18.86 -0.55 -4.59
N PHE A 315 -18.32 -1.73 -4.88
CA PHE A 315 -16.92 -2.07 -5.25
C PHE A 315 -16.91 -3.07 -6.44
N PRO A 316 -15.74 -3.39 -7.03
CA PRO A 316 -15.11 -2.78 -8.20
C PRO A 316 -15.59 -3.36 -9.56
N GLY A 317 -15.65 -2.51 -10.60
CA GLY A 317 -15.94 -2.91 -12.00
C GLY A 317 -17.02 -2.09 -12.69
N LEU A 318 -17.72 -1.21 -11.97
CA LEU A 318 -18.57 -0.15 -12.50
C LEU A 318 -18.18 1.17 -11.84
N ALA A 319 -18.10 2.22 -12.65
CA ALA A 319 -17.61 3.54 -12.24
C ALA A 319 -18.40 4.09 -11.05
N ASN A 320 -17.72 4.30 -9.92
CA ASN A 320 -18.23 5.20 -8.89
C ASN A 320 -17.92 6.63 -9.32
N ALA A 321 -18.86 7.25 -10.02
CA ALA A 321 -18.96 8.71 -10.05
C ALA A 321 -19.55 9.20 -8.71
N THR A 322 -18.78 9.06 -7.63
CA THR A 322 -18.95 9.82 -6.37
C THR A 322 -17.67 9.71 -5.55
N ARG A 323 -16.84 10.76 -5.58
CA ARG A 323 -15.64 10.88 -4.73
C ARG A 323 -16.06 10.99 -3.26
N GLY A 324 -15.48 10.15 -2.41
CA GLY A 324 -15.64 10.21 -0.96
C GLY A 324 -14.49 9.53 -0.20
N LEU A 325 -13.95 10.27 0.76
CA LEU A 325 -12.80 10.07 1.65
C LEU A 325 -11.40 10.18 1.00
N ILE A 326 -10.64 11.12 1.57
CA ILE A 326 -9.27 11.57 1.32
C ILE A 326 -8.47 10.63 0.41
N SER A 327 -8.01 11.20 -0.71
CA SER A 327 -7.16 10.61 -1.74
C SER A 327 -6.21 9.54 -1.18
N LYS A 328 -6.09 8.42 -1.92
CA LYS A 328 -4.99 7.48 -1.71
C LYS A 328 -3.69 8.29 -1.74
N ASP A 329 -3.02 8.36 -0.59
CA ASP A 329 -1.66 8.88 -0.45
C ASP A 329 -0.84 8.53 -1.69
N VAL A 330 -0.44 9.57 -2.43
CA VAL A 330 0.23 9.45 -3.73
C VAL A 330 1.46 8.54 -3.64
N ALA A 331 2.15 8.51 -2.49
CA ALA A 331 3.31 7.65 -2.25
C ALA A 331 2.97 6.14 -2.20
N LYS A 332 1.67 5.79 -2.16
CA LYS A 332 1.14 4.43 -2.12
C LYS A 332 0.44 4.02 -3.41
N ARG A 333 0.22 4.94 -4.36
CA ARG A 333 -0.41 4.61 -5.65
C ARG A 333 0.61 3.94 -6.57
N ALA A 334 0.33 2.73 -7.05
CA ALA A 334 1.11 2.09 -8.12
C ALA A 334 0.94 2.84 -9.44
N PRO A 335 1.94 2.83 -10.34
CA PRO A 335 1.78 3.46 -11.65
C PRO A 335 0.72 2.69 -12.46
N GLY A 336 -0.07 3.43 -13.22
CA GLY A 336 -1.10 2.91 -14.12
C GLY A 336 -0.73 3.14 -15.58
N TYR A 337 -1.55 2.62 -16.49
CA TYR A 337 -1.30 2.78 -17.93
C TYR A 337 -1.47 4.24 -18.40
N LEU A 338 -2.16 5.09 -17.65
CA LEU A 338 -2.32 6.53 -17.92
C LEU A 338 -1.19 7.39 -17.36
N ASP A 339 -0.25 6.79 -16.62
CA ASP A 339 1.02 7.45 -16.29
C ASP A 339 1.96 7.39 -17.49
N ASP A 340 1.53 8.02 -18.59
CA ASP A 340 2.09 7.89 -19.93
C ASP A 340 2.66 9.20 -20.47
N SER A 341 2.89 9.27 -21.78
CA SER A 341 3.52 10.43 -22.41
C SER A 341 2.63 11.67 -22.40
N VAL A 342 1.31 11.51 -22.24
CA VAL A 342 0.36 12.62 -22.16
C VAL A 342 0.62 13.43 -20.89
N VAL A 343 0.88 12.75 -19.77
CA VAL A 343 1.21 13.39 -18.48
C VAL A 343 2.73 13.61 -18.27
N GLY A 344 3.54 13.36 -19.30
CA GLY A 344 4.95 13.73 -19.35
C GLY A 344 5.95 12.64 -18.92
N TYR A 345 5.50 11.41 -18.69
CA TYR A 345 6.44 10.30 -18.46
C TYR A 345 7.17 9.91 -19.75
N ALA A 346 8.26 9.16 -19.63
CA ALA A 346 9.10 8.69 -20.72
C ALA A 346 9.72 7.33 -20.37
N PRO A 347 10.20 6.56 -21.36
CA PRO A 347 10.96 5.34 -21.08
C PRO A 347 12.17 5.62 -20.17
N ASN A 348 12.40 4.71 -19.22
CA ASN A 348 13.36 4.79 -18.11
C ASN A 348 12.97 5.69 -16.94
N ASP A 349 11.83 6.38 -17.00
CA ASP A 349 11.32 7.06 -15.82
C ASP A 349 10.98 6.05 -14.73
N ILE A 350 11.09 6.48 -13.48
CA ILE A 350 10.90 5.65 -12.29
C ILE A 350 9.72 6.14 -11.48
N TRP A 351 9.02 5.17 -10.88
CA TRP A 351 7.89 5.37 -9.98
C TRP A 351 8.12 4.59 -8.69
N GLN A 352 7.61 5.08 -7.55
CA GLN A 352 7.63 4.33 -6.29
C GLN A 352 6.22 4.09 -5.77
N ALA A 353 5.90 2.84 -5.43
CA ALA A 353 4.68 2.48 -4.74
C ALA A 353 4.93 1.36 -3.74
N GLY A 354 4.47 1.51 -2.50
CA GLY A 354 4.65 0.50 -1.45
C GLY A 354 6.11 0.08 -1.19
N LYS A 355 7.06 1.02 -1.23
CA LYS A 355 8.51 0.76 -1.14
C LYS A 355 9.07 -0.18 -2.23
N GLN A 356 8.42 -0.21 -3.39
CA GLN A 356 8.95 -0.82 -4.59
C GLN A 356 9.15 0.23 -5.66
N LEU A 357 10.17 0.05 -6.49
CA LEU A 357 10.41 0.88 -7.66
C LEU A 357 9.85 0.20 -8.91
N TYR A 358 9.33 1.01 -9.81
CA TYR A 358 8.87 0.62 -11.13
C TYR A 358 9.58 1.47 -12.17
N THR A 359 9.94 0.88 -13.31
CA THR A 359 10.52 1.59 -14.44
C THR A 359 9.55 1.57 -15.61
N CYS A 360 9.33 2.71 -16.23
CA CYS A 360 8.60 2.82 -17.47
C CYS A 360 9.45 2.18 -18.59
N LEU A 361 9.05 1.01 -19.06
CA LEU A 361 9.76 0.29 -20.13
C LEU A 361 9.43 0.88 -21.50
N ARG A 362 8.17 1.29 -21.67
CA ARG A 362 7.64 1.83 -22.93
C ARG A 362 6.57 2.85 -22.62
N ASN A 363 6.49 3.85 -23.48
CA ASN A 363 5.50 4.88 -23.35
C ASN A 363 4.96 5.34 -24.70
N GLY A 364 3.68 5.68 -24.75
CA GLY A 364 2.99 6.29 -25.87
C GLY A 364 1.67 6.92 -25.42
N ALA A 365 1.06 7.73 -26.28
CA ALA A 365 -0.23 8.35 -25.98
C ALA A 365 -1.31 7.27 -25.88
N GLY A 366 -1.93 7.13 -24.70
CA GLY A 366 -2.94 6.12 -24.39
C GLY A 366 -2.39 4.86 -23.70
N GLY A 367 -1.14 4.86 -23.25
CA GLY A 367 -0.59 3.70 -22.54
C GLY A 367 0.92 3.74 -22.25
N ALA A 368 1.26 3.67 -20.97
CA ALA A 368 2.59 3.29 -20.47
C ALA A 368 2.66 1.84 -19.98
N VAL A 369 3.82 1.23 -20.15
CA VAL A 369 4.15 -0.08 -19.60
C VAL A 369 5.18 0.11 -18.50
N TRP A 370 4.74 -0.12 -17.27
CA TRP A 370 5.58 -0.09 -16.08
C TRP A 370 5.91 -1.51 -15.64
N ASP A 371 7.17 -1.75 -15.29
CA ASP A 371 7.63 -3.02 -14.75
C ASP A 371 8.39 -2.80 -13.45
N LEU A 372 8.43 -3.80 -12.58
CA LEU A 372 9.17 -3.72 -11.33
C LEU A 372 10.66 -3.55 -11.62
N THR A 373 11.24 -2.46 -11.10
CA THR A 373 12.68 -2.23 -11.19
C THR A 373 13.36 -3.22 -10.25
N PRO A 374 14.31 -4.05 -10.73
CA PRO A 374 15.13 -4.86 -9.85
C PRO A 374 15.83 -3.96 -8.83
N ASP A 375 15.71 -4.30 -7.55
CA ASP A 375 16.31 -3.50 -6.49
C ASP A 375 17.84 -3.61 -6.55
N VAL A 376 18.44 -2.58 -7.14
CA VAL A 376 19.90 -2.40 -7.25
C VAL A 376 20.35 -1.13 -6.53
N ALA A 377 19.45 -0.48 -5.79
CA ALA A 377 19.78 0.72 -5.04
C ALA A 377 20.48 0.33 -3.73
N PRO A 378 21.47 1.12 -3.26
CA PRO A 378 22.00 0.91 -1.91
C PRO A 378 20.92 1.06 -0.85
N ALA A 379 21.10 0.42 0.31
CA ALA A 379 20.12 0.47 1.39
C ALA A 379 19.95 1.88 1.97
N CYS A 380 21.01 2.71 1.97
CA CYS A 380 20.95 4.10 2.36
C CYS A 380 21.73 5.03 1.39
N PRO A 381 21.37 6.31 1.28
CA PRO A 381 21.99 7.22 0.30
C PRO A 381 23.49 7.44 0.48
N GLY A 382 24.02 7.39 1.71
CA GLY A 382 25.44 7.56 1.99
C GLY A 382 26.32 6.45 1.44
N ASP A 383 25.77 5.23 1.33
CA ASP A 383 26.48 4.04 0.87
C ASP A 383 26.98 4.18 -0.58
N VAL A 384 26.32 5.04 -1.38
CA VAL A 384 26.68 5.34 -2.77
C VAL A 384 28.14 5.81 -2.89
N PHE A 385 28.62 6.56 -1.90
CA PHE A 385 29.93 7.20 -1.96
C PHE A 385 31.05 6.34 -1.37
N GLY A 386 30.73 5.22 -0.69
CA GLY A 386 31.72 4.31 -0.13
C GLY A 386 32.84 5.03 0.63
N THR A 387 34.10 4.79 0.26
CA THR A 387 35.28 5.39 0.89
C THR A 387 35.47 6.89 0.61
N ASP A 388 34.65 7.47 -0.26
CA ASP A 388 34.65 8.90 -0.55
C ASP A 388 33.70 9.70 0.35
N LEU A 389 32.88 9.00 1.16
CA LEU A 389 32.02 9.63 2.14
C LEU A 389 32.85 10.34 3.22
N VAL A 390 32.57 11.61 3.42
CA VAL A 390 33.22 12.49 4.40
C VAL A 390 32.36 12.65 5.65
N GLY A 391 31.04 12.65 5.47
CA GLY A 391 30.08 12.74 6.55
C GLY A 391 28.69 12.37 6.07
N ALA A 392 27.91 11.78 6.96
CA ALA A 392 26.50 11.48 6.73
C ALA A 392 25.72 11.75 8.01
N TRP A 393 24.61 12.48 7.91
CA TRP A 393 23.85 12.95 9.05
C TRP A 393 22.37 12.81 8.77
N GLY A 394 21.59 12.32 9.72
CA GLY A 394 20.16 12.18 9.55
C GLY A 394 19.46 11.77 10.83
N VAL A 395 18.14 11.95 10.82
CA VAL A 395 17.27 11.51 11.91
C VAL A 395 17.20 9.99 11.93
N ASP A 396 17.09 9.37 10.75
CA ASP A 396 17.24 7.93 10.55
C ASP A 396 18.63 7.61 9.94
N ALA A 397 18.94 6.33 9.80
CA ALA A 397 20.16 5.87 9.15
C ALA A 397 20.24 6.35 7.69
N VAL A 398 21.35 7.03 7.39
CA VAL A 398 21.80 7.50 6.07
C VAL A 398 22.99 6.65 5.58
N VAL A 399 23.56 5.81 6.45
CA VAL A 399 24.54 4.76 6.14
C VAL A 399 23.99 3.42 6.61
N ALA A 400 24.07 2.39 5.78
CA ALA A 400 23.52 1.08 6.10
C ALA A 400 24.18 0.46 7.33
N GLY A 401 23.36 -0.12 8.22
CA GLY A 401 23.83 -0.79 9.43
C GLY A 401 24.27 0.14 10.56
N PHE A 402 24.22 1.47 10.39
CA PHE A 402 24.54 2.39 11.48
C PHE A 402 23.58 2.20 12.67
N THR A 403 24.17 2.10 13.87
CA THR A 403 23.48 2.11 15.16
C THR A 403 24.31 2.92 16.15
N GLY A 404 23.68 3.77 16.94
CA GLY A 404 24.39 4.68 17.86
C GLY A 404 23.69 6.03 17.98
N PRO A 405 24.31 7.01 18.65
CA PRO A 405 23.79 8.37 18.73
C PRO A 405 23.51 8.93 17.32
N ALA A 406 22.30 9.45 17.10
CA ALA A 406 21.91 10.01 15.82
C ALA A 406 21.81 11.53 15.89
N PHE A 407 21.14 12.04 16.92
CA PHE A 407 21.04 13.47 17.15
C PHE A 407 20.73 13.80 18.61
N ASP A 408 21.15 14.99 19.03
CA ASP A 408 20.73 15.58 20.31
C ASP A 408 19.56 16.53 20.07
N VAL A 409 18.45 16.31 20.77
CA VAL A 409 17.33 17.24 20.84
C VAL A 409 17.41 18.03 22.14
N THR A 410 17.50 19.35 22.01
CA THR A 410 17.46 20.28 23.14
C THR A 410 16.05 20.85 23.28
N THR A 411 15.50 20.80 24.48
CA THR A 411 14.15 21.25 24.84
C THR A 411 14.20 22.13 26.09
N THR A 412 13.12 22.84 26.40
CA THR A 412 12.95 23.52 27.70
C THR A 412 12.01 22.69 28.57
N VAL A 413 12.45 22.31 29.77
CA VAL A 413 11.65 21.55 30.75
C VAL A 413 11.76 22.25 32.09
N ALA A 414 10.62 22.66 32.65
CA ALA A 414 10.54 23.46 33.87
C ALA A 414 11.44 24.71 33.84
N GLY A 415 11.49 25.39 32.69
CA GLY A 415 12.31 26.59 32.45
C GLY A 415 13.81 26.35 32.25
N ALA A 416 14.28 25.09 32.26
CA ALA A 416 15.68 24.74 32.05
C ALA A 416 15.91 24.06 30.69
N SER A 417 17.06 24.31 30.08
CA SER A 417 17.48 23.63 28.84
C SER A 417 17.89 22.19 29.15
N VAL A 418 17.26 21.22 28.49
CA VAL A 418 17.51 19.78 28.64
C VAL A 418 17.89 19.19 27.29
N VAL A 419 19.06 18.53 27.25
CA VAL A 419 19.57 17.83 26.06
C VAL A 419 19.26 16.34 26.17
N THR A 420 18.58 15.78 25.18
CA THR A 420 18.28 14.35 25.07
C THR A 420 18.91 13.79 23.80
N THR A 421 19.81 12.82 23.94
CA THR A 421 20.37 12.09 22.80
C THR A 421 19.40 11.03 22.32
N VAL A 422 19.00 11.11 21.04
CA VAL A 422 18.17 10.11 20.37
C VAL A 422 19.09 9.22 19.53
N PRO A 423 19.17 7.90 19.82
CA PRO A 423 19.96 6.98 19.02
C PRO A 423 19.18 6.44 17.82
N ILE A 424 19.90 5.95 16.82
CA ILE A 424 19.41 5.00 15.82
C ILE A 424 19.59 3.58 16.36
N VAL A 425 18.50 2.81 16.36
CA VAL A 425 18.44 1.41 16.81
C VAL A 425 18.60 0.44 15.63
N ALA A 426 18.70 -0.85 15.93
CA ALA A 426 18.75 -1.91 14.92
C ALA A 426 17.57 -1.78 13.92
N GLY A 427 17.86 -1.83 12.62
CA GLY A 427 16.90 -1.50 11.54
C GLY A 427 17.06 -0.09 10.98
N GLY A 428 17.92 0.74 11.59
CA GLY A 428 18.31 2.04 11.10
C GLY A 428 17.27 3.14 11.30
N LYS A 429 16.33 2.95 12.23
CA LYS A 429 15.35 3.96 12.63
C LYS A 429 15.79 4.60 13.95
N HIS A 430 15.50 5.87 14.14
CA HIS A 430 15.65 6.50 15.45
C HIS A 430 14.78 5.81 16.51
N ASP A 431 15.16 5.93 17.77
CA ASP A 431 14.33 5.55 18.90
C ASP A 431 13.16 6.53 19.06
N ALA A 432 12.02 6.14 18.49
CA ALA A 432 10.80 6.94 18.53
C ALA A 432 10.28 7.17 19.96
N GLY A 433 10.55 6.25 20.90
CA GLY A 433 10.13 6.39 22.29
C GLY A 433 10.88 7.51 23.00
N ILE A 434 12.20 7.58 22.80
CA ILE A 434 13.05 8.64 23.37
C ILE A 434 12.67 9.99 22.78
N LEU A 435 12.53 10.09 21.45
CA LEU A 435 12.12 11.34 20.80
C LEU A 435 10.74 11.80 21.29
N SER A 436 9.76 10.90 21.31
CA SER A 436 8.39 11.23 21.75
C SER A 436 8.35 11.73 23.18
N ARG A 437 9.11 11.10 24.08
CA ARG A 437 9.21 11.55 25.47
C ARG A 437 9.80 12.96 25.57
N ALA A 438 10.90 13.25 24.86
CA ALA A 438 11.49 14.59 24.86
C ALA A 438 10.53 15.66 24.32
N LEU A 439 9.70 15.33 23.33
CA LEU A 439 8.69 16.24 22.79
C LEU A 439 7.52 16.47 23.77
N ILE A 440 7.11 15.44 24.53
CA ILE A 440 6.01 15.50 25.50
C ILE A 440 6.41 16.21 26.80
N GLU A 441 7.64 16.01 27.29
CA GLU A 441 8.11 16.59 28.55
C GLU A 441 8.43 18.08 28.47
N ARG A 442 8.57 18.61 27.25
CA ARG A 442 8.88 20.01 26.99
C ARG A 442 7.75 20.94 27.44
N ASP A 443 8.12 22.09 28.00
CA ASP A 443 7.21 23.17 28.39
C ASP A 443 6.35 23.67 27.20
N ASP A 444 5.08 23.91 27.47
CA ASP A 444 4.11 24.43 26.50
C ASP A 444 4.61 25.74 25.86
N GLY A 445 4.45 25.85 24.53
CA GLY A 445 4.87 27.02 23.76
C GLY A 445 6.37 27.13 23.46
N THR A 446 7.20 26.18 23.92
CA THR A 446 8.63 26.15 23.58
C THR A 446 8.95 25.22 22.40
N THR A 447 10.17 25.29 21.86
CA THR A 447 10.61 24.50 20.70
C THR A 447 11.49 23.32 21.12
N ALA A 448 11.55 22.30 20.26
CA ALA A 448 12.54 21.23 20.35
C ALA A 448 13.51 21.42 19.18
N GLU A 449 14.80 21.53 19.46
CA GLU A 449 15.81 21.85 18.46
C GLU A 449 16.93 20.83 18.43
N VAL A 450 17.33 20.43 17.23
CA VAL A 450 18.43 19.49 17.02
C VAL A 450 19.74 20.26 17.07
N THR A 451 20.40 20.25 18.22
CA THR A 451 21.66 20.99 18.44
C THR A 451 22.89 20.19 18.01
N THR A 452 22.77 18.88 17.83
CA THR A 452 23.83 18.05 17.26
C THR A 452 23.24 16.97 16.36
N LEU A 453 23.80 16.83 15.16
CA LEU A 453 23.64 15.62 14.33
C LEU A 453 24.96 14.86 14.38
N TYR A 454 24.90 13.61 14.82
CA TYR A 454 26.07 12.75 14.89
C TYR A 454 26.39 12.18 13.52
N ASP A 455 27.68 12.12 13.21
CA ASP A 455 28.18 11.59 11.95
C ASP A 455 28.08 10.07 11.89
N GLN A 456 27.33 9.58 10.92
CA GLN A 456 27.06 8.18 10.68
C GLN A 456 28.10 7.51 9.77
N SER A 457 29.00 8.29 9.15
CA SER A 457 30.06 7.78 8.27
C SER A 457 31.24 7.14 9.01
N GLY A 458 31.38 7.44 10.31
CA GLY A 458 32.52 7.05 11.12
C GLY A 458 33.72 8.00 11.05
N ALA A 459 33.62 9.13 10.34
CA ALA A 459 34.68 10.14 10.26
C ALA A 459 34.73 11.09 11.48
N GLY A 460 33.68 11.10 12.32
CA GLY A 460 33.61 11.92 13.53
C GLY A 460 33.26 13.38 13.27
N HIS A 461 32.71 13.70 12.09
CA HIS A 461 32.35 15.07 11.70
C HIS A 461 30.95 15.47 12.18
N ASN A 462 30.66 15.41 13.48
CA ASN A 462 29.34 15.79 14.00
C ASN A 462 28.98 17.24 13.62
N LEU A 463 27.75 17.51 13.16
CA LEU A 463 27.28 18.88 12.93
C LEU A 463 26.67 19.43 14.20
N THR A 464 27.03 20.65 14.57
CA THR A 464 26.61 21.28 15.83
C THR A 464 25.99 22.65 15.59
N GLY A 465 25.03 23.01 16.43
CA GLY A 465 24.32 24.28 16.44
C GLY A 465 24.02 24.73 17.87
N SER A 466 23.61 25.98 18.04
CA SER A 466 23.24 26.54 19.34
C SER A 466 21.73 26.50 19.54
N TYR A 467 21.29 26.19 20.76
CA TYR A 467 19.86 26.25 21.10
C TYR A 467 19.32 27.69 20.93
N GLY A 468 18.17 27.83 20.29
CA GLY A 468 17.57 29.08 19.81
C GLY A 468 17.88 29.37 18.34
N SER A 469 18.95 28.79 17.79
CA SER A 469 19.38 28.95 16.39
C SER A 469 19.66 27.60 15.71
N ALA A 470 19.17 26.50 16.28
CA ALA A 470 19.31 25.17 15.73
C ALA A 470 18.01 24.76 15.00
N PRO A 471 18.06 23.79 14.07
CA PRO A 471 16.86 23.32 13.37
C PRO A 471 15.86 22.69 14.33
N LYS A 472 14.57 22.92 14.13
CA LYS A 472 13.49 22.36 14.95
C LYS A 472 13.21 20.89 14.59
N ILE A 473 12.61 20.13 15.50
CA ILE A 473 12.09 18.77 15.24
C ILE A 473 10.75 18.56 15.95
N GLY A 474 9.91 17.67 15.40
CA GLY A 474 8.64 17.26 16.01
C GLY A 474 7.40 18.05 15.56
N VAL A 475 7.57 19.11 14.77
CA VAL A 475 6.45 19.91 14.23
C VAL A 475 6.00 19.40 12.85
N VAL A 476 6.96 18.95 12.03
CA VAL A 476 6.72 18.51 10.66
C VAL A 476 7.41 17.20 10.35
N THR A 477 6.85 16.49 9.38
CA THR A 477 7.38 15.23 8.85
C THR A 477 7.58 15.34 7.34
N VAL A 478 8.38 14.43 6.79
CA VAL A 478 8.45 14.19 5.34
C VAL A 478 7.86 12.80 5.09
N ASN A 479 6.70 12.72 4.44
CA ASN A 479 5.97 11.46 4.17
C ASN A 479 5.77 10.58 5.44
N GLY A 480 5.49 11.23 6.57
CA GLY A 480 5.30 10.58 7.88
C GLY A 480 6.59 10.24 8.62
N PHE A 481 7.77 10.51 8.05
CA PHE A 481 9.05 10.34 8.72
C PHE A 481 9.46 11.62 9.47
N PRO A 482 9.95 11.52 10.72
CA PRO A 482 10.48 12.67 11.44
C PRO A 482 11.60 13.36 10.68
N ALA A 483 11.57 14.69 10.70
CA ALA A 483 12.48 15.53 9.95
C ALA A 483 12.87 16.75 10.77
N ILE A 484 14.05 17.30 10.48
CA ILE A 484 14.49 18.58 11.02
C ILE A 484 14.01 19.71 10.12
N SER A 485 13.55 20.80 10.70
CA SER A 485 13.04 21.97 10.01
C SER A 485 13.92 23.17 10.28
N PHE A 486 14.34 23.85 9.22
CA PHE A 486 15.11 25.07 9.31
C PHE A 486 14.24 26.32 9.40
N ASP A 487 12.91 26.14 9.48
CA ASP A 487 11.91 27.17 9.76
C ASP A 487 11.78 28.25 8.66
N THR A 488 10.60 28.38 8.03
CA THR A 488 10.37 29.35 6.95
C THR A 488 9.22 30.29 7.21
N SER A 489 9.43 31.22 8.13
CA SER A 489 8.73 32.52 8.08
C SER A 489 9.76 33.58 7.68
N GLY A 490 9.39 34.53 6.81
CA GLY A 490 10.29 35.50 6.17
C GLY A 490 11.53 35.90 7.02
N ALA A 491 12.70 35.44 6.58
CA ALA A 491 14.07 35.89 6.92
C ALA A 491 14.50 36.22 8.36
N SER A 492 13.76 35.92 9.44
CA SER A 492 14.11 36.51 10.75
C SER A 492 15.11 35.74 11.62
N ALA A 493 15.31 34.43 11.45
CA ALA A 493 16.18 33.64 12.34
C ALA A 493 17.14 32.70 11.58
N ALA A 494 18.44 33.02 11.63
CA ALA A 494 19.50 32.16 11.11
C ALA A 494 19.53 30.82 11.87
N ARG A 495 19.09 29.75 11.22
CA ARG A 495 19.19 28.38 11.74
C ARG A 495 20.26 27.60 11.00
N SER A 496 21.17 26.96 11.74
CA SER A 496 22.22 26.15 11.13
C SER A 496 22.81 25.07 12.03
N LEU A 497 23.39 24.08 11.35
CA LEU A 497 24.26 23.05 11.91
C LEU A 497 25.57 23.05 11.14
N LYS A 498 26.70 23.09 11.84
CA LYS A 498 28.01 23.25 11.21
C LYS A 498 29.08 22.37 11.83
N ASN A 499 30.08 22.05 11.02
CA ASN A 499 31.34 21.50 11.46
C ASN A 499 32.49 22.20 10.74
N THR A 500 33.35 22.87 11.49
CA THR A 500 34.49 23.63 10.96
C THR A 500 35.74 22.79 10.73
N ALA A 501 35.77 21.55 11.23
CA ALA A 501 36.89 20.62 11.10
C ALA A 501 36.85 19.84 9.78
N VAL A 502 35.70 19.78 9.09
CA VAL A 502 35.62 19.25 7.73
C VAL A 502 36.59 20.01 6.84
N SER A 503 37.46 19.30 6.12
CA SER A 503 38.43 19.89 5.20
C SER A 503 38.54 19.03 3.95
N LEU A 504 38.16 19.59 2.81
CA LEU A 504 38.26 18.93 1.51
C LEU A 504 39.40 19.54 0.68
N ALA A 505 40.10 18.68 -0.04
CA ALA A 505 41.09 19.12 -1.01
C ALA A 505 40.43 19.97 -2.11
N SER A 506 41.22 20.82 -2.76
CA SER A 506 40.73 21.71 -3.80
C SER A 506 40.11 20.94 -4.97
N GLY A 507 38.99 21.47 -5.47
CA GLY A 507 38.44 21.12 -6.77
C GLY A 507 37.26 20.15 -6.78
N THR A 508 37.07 19.26 -5.82
CA THR A 508 35.98 18.26 -5.93
C THR A 508 35.24 17.98 -4.65
N PHE A 509 33.90 17.97 -4.72
CA PHE A 509 33.03 17.55 -3.63
C PHE A 509 31.61 17.24 -4.14
N THR A 510 30.80 16.62 -3.29
CA THR A 510 29.34 16.56 -3.45
C THR A 510 28.67 16.62 -2.10
N ALA A 511 27.70 17.51 -1.94
CA ALA A 511 26.78 17.53 -0.81
C ALA A 511 25.35 17.31 -1.31
N LEU A 512 24.63 16.37 -0.71
CA LEU A 512 23.22 16.10 -1.04
C LEU A 512 22.39 16.16 0.25
N ALA A 513 21.27 16.87 0.19
CA ALA A 513 20.24 16.92 1.23
C ALA A 513 18.97 16.23 0.72
N PHE A 514 18.31 15.50 1.62
CA PHE A 514 17.09 14.75 1.34
C PHE A 514 15.97 15.29 2.22
N GLY A 515 14.83 15.64 1.62
CA GLY A 515 13.75 16.31 2.34
C GLY A 515 12.81 17.06 1.42
N ARG A 516 12.12 18.09 1.93
CA ARG A 516 11.23 18.98 1.17
C ARG A 516 11.53 20.44 1.44
N TRP A 517 10.99 21.36 0.63
CA TRP A 517 11.24 22.80 0.73
C TRP A 517 9.95 23.62 0.70
N ALA A 518 9.95 24.80 1.31
CA ALA A 518 8.73 25.63 1.39
C ALA A 518 8.51 26.55 0.17
N GLY A 519 9.58 26.85 -0.57
CA GLY A 519 9.60 27.88 -1.61
C GLY A 519 10.88 28.72 -1.53
N THR A 520 11.41 29.12 -2.68
CA THR A 520 12.74 29.74 -2.84
C THR A 520 12.69 31.21 -3.20
N ASN A 521 11.51 31.80 -3.28
CA ASN A 521 11.33 33.14 -3.84
C ASN A 521 11.20 34.23 -2.75
N ALA A 522 11.77 35.41 -3.00
CA ALA A 522 11.80 36.51 -2.04
C ALA A 522 11.85 37.88 -2.76
N ALA A 523 11.25 38.90 -2.12
CA ALA A 523 11.15 40.27 -2.66
C ALA A 523 12.50 41.02 -2.60
N SER A 524 13.40 40.58 -1.73
CA SER A 524 14.74 41.17 -1.53
C SER A 524 15.82 40.10 -1.62
N ASP A 525 17.09 40.48 -1.57
CA ASP A 525 18.25 39.57 -1.50
C ASP A 525 18.31 38.89 -0.10
N GLU A 526 17.43 37.91 0.12
CA GLU A 526 17.33 37.17 1.40
C GLU A 526 18.36 36.05 1.52
N ARG A 527 18.99 35.67 0.39
CA ARG A 527 20.02 34.63 0.29
C ARG A 527 19.62 33.37 1.03
N ILE A 528 18.55 32.73 0.59
CA ILE A 528 18.05 31.50 1.20
C ILE A 528 19.09 30.40 0.97
N GLN A 529 19.67 29.90 2.07
CA GLN A 529 20.77 28.93 2.08
C GLN A 529 20.29 27.53 2.46
N LEU A 530 21.00 26.50 2.00
CA LEU A 530 20.78 25.12 2.43
C LEU A 530 22.10 24.37 2.66
N LEU A 531 22.95 24.30 1.64
CA LEU A 531 24.21 23.55 1.69
C LEU A 531 25.37 24.51 1.42
N THR A 532 26.31 24.58 2.37
CA THR A 532 27.55 25.35 2.21
C THR A 532 28.74 24.44 2.47
N VAL A 533 29.61 24.31 1.47
CA VAL A 533 30.88 23.57 1.54
C VAL A 533 31.98 24.60 1.39
N GLY A 534 32.84 24.79 2.39
CA GLY A 534 33.79 25.90 2.38
C GLY A 534 33.08 27.26 2.25
N SER A 535 33.45 28.03 1.23
CA SER A 535 32.80 29.31 0.88
C SER A 535 31.70 29.17 -0.17
N VAL A 536 31.52 27.98 -0.75
CA VAL A 536 30.57 27.74 -1.84
C VAL A 536 29.23 27.30 -1.27
N SER A 537 28.17 28.03 -1.57
CA SER A 537 26.83 27.80 -1.03
C SER A 537 25.79 27.69 -2.13
N THR A 538 24.82 26.79 -1.96
CA THR A 538 23.54 26.90 -2.68
C THR A 538 22.82 28.17 -2.20
N ILE A 539 22.27 28.96 -3.12
CA ILE A 539 21.52 30.19 -2.82
C ILE A 539 20.29 30.29 -3.71
N SER A 540 19.18 30.75 -3.14
CA SER A 540 18.02 31.26 -3.87
C SER A 540 17.47 32.53 -3.20
N GLY A 541 16.32 33.02 -3.67
CA GLY A 541 15.61 34.13 -3.03
C GLY A 541 16.31 35.46 -3.29
N ILE A 542 16.70 35.68 -4.55
CA ILE A 542 17.33 36.92 -5.00
C ILE A 542 16.48 37.48 -6.14
N ASN A 543 16.06 38.75 -6.00
CA ASN A 543 15.36 39.51 -7.05
C ASN A 543 14.10 38.84 -7.61
N GLU A 544 13.30 38.19 -6.75
CA GLU A 544 12.05 37.50 -7.14
C GLU A 544 12.19 36.44 -8.26
N ASP A 545 13.40 35.91 -8.47
CA ASP A 545 13.69 34.96 -9.56
C ASP A 545 13.26 33.52 -9.26
N GLY A 546 13.14 33.17 -7.98
CA GLY A 546 12.83 31.84 -7.43
C GLY A 546 13.83 30.73 -7.76
N LYS A 547 14.96 31.01 -8.42
CA LYS A 547 15.86 29.99 -8.96
C LYS A 547 16.96 29.62 -7.97
N LEU A 548 17.37 28.35 -8.00
CA LEU A 548 18.48 27.83 -7.22
C LEU A 548 19.81 28.05 -7.95
N GLY A 549 20.61 28.99 -7.47
CA GLY A 549 21.96 29.27 -7.93
C GLY A 549 23.04 28.91 -6.90
N VAL A 550 24.23 29.47 -7.13
CA VAL A 550 25.43 29.23 -6.31
C VAL A 550 26.05 30.56 -5.92
N TYR A 551 26.40 30.71 -4.64
CA TYR A 551 27.34 31.74 -4.21
C TYR A 551 28.73 31.12 -4.10
N ASP A 552 29.71 31.70 -4.79
CA ASP A 552 31.06 31.14 -4.89
C ASP A 552 32.03 31.61 -3.80
N GLY A 553 31.52 32.34 -2.81
CA GLY A 553 32.31 33.00 -1.76
C GLY A 553 32.57 34.47 -2.04
N THR A 554 32.32 34.94 -3.27
CA THR A 554 32.43 36.35 -3.64
C THR A 554 31.14 36.89 -4.24
N SER A 555 30.53 36.15 -5.17
CA SER A 555 29.37 36.58 -5.95
C SER A 555 28.33 35.49 -6.13
N TYR A 556 27.08 35.90 -6.34
CA TYR A 556 25.99 35.01 -6.70
C TYR A 556 26.00 34.76 -8.21
N VAL A 557 25.96 33.48 -8.58
CA VAL A 557 25.78 32.99 -9.94
C VAL A 557 24.40 32.35 -10.04
N GLN A 558 23.52 32.98 -10.79
CA GLN A 558 22.14 32.54 -10.96
C GLN A 558 22.07 31.17 -11.64
N GLY A 559 21.22 30.29 -11.11
CA GLY A 559 20.92 29.02 -11.74
C GLY A 559 19.72 29.06 -12.68
N SER A 560 19.26 27.89 -13.11
CA SER A 560 18.16 27.74 -14.08
C SER A 560 16.97 26.91 -13.58
N GLN A 561 17.06 26.31 -12.38
CA GLN A 561 16.04 25.41 -11.84
C GLN A 561 15.29 26.05 -10.67
N TYR A 562 13.98 25.80 -10.61
CA TYR A 562 13.15 26.07 -9.44
C TYR A 562 13.21 24.90 -8.46
N GLN A 563 13.08 25.19 -7.17
CA GLN A 563 13.03 24.15 -6.15
C GLN A 563 11.58 23.72 -5.88
N PRO A 564 11.26 22.42 -6.02
CA PRO A 564 9.93 21.93 -5.74
C PRO A 564 9.69 21.83 -4.23
N CYS A 565 8.42 21.90 -3.85
CA CYS A 565 7.95 21.73 -2.48
C CYS A 565 7.79 20.25 -2.09
N ASN A 566 7.86 19.34 -3.07
CA ASN A 566 7.77 17.92 -2.83
C ASN A 566 9.01 17.39 -2.11
N PRO A 567 8.87 16.29 -1.36
CA PRO A 567 10.01 15.50 -0.94
C PRO A 567 10.88 15.08 -2.14
N SER A 568 12.14 15.48 -2.13
CA SER A 568 13.12 15.20 -3.17
C SER A 568 14.55 15.26 -2.59
N MET A 569 15.54 15.23 -3.48
CA MET A 569 16.94 15.45 -3.18
C MET A 569 17.38 16.79 -3.77
N VAL A 570 18.09 17.62 -2.99
CA VAL A 570 18.77 18.81 -3.51
C VAL A 570 20.26 18.72 -3.20
N GLY A 571 21.09 19.10 -4.14
CA GLY A 571 22.53 18.94 -4.00
C GLY A 571 23.37 20.02 -4.65
N ILE A 572 24.64 20.04 -4.27
CA ILE A 572 25.69 20.83 -4.88
C ILE A 572 26.93 19.96 -5.08
N SER A 573 27.49 19.97 -6.28
CA SER A 573 28.64 19.13 -6.65
C SER A 573 29.62 19.92 -7.51
N ALA A 574 30.91 19.81 -7.20
CA ALA A 574 31.99 20.40 -7.99
C ALA A 574 32.87 19.29 -8.57
N ALA A 575 33.16 19.40 -9.87
CA ALA A 575 33.94 18.41 -10.63
C ALA A 575 35.38 18.85 -10.96
N GLY A 576 35.83 19.95 -10.38
CA GLY A 576 37.14 20.56 -10.64
C GLY A 576 37.06 21.79 -11.53
N GLY A 577 38.14 22.58 -11.53
CA GLY A 577 38.26 23.77 -12.37
C GLY A 577 37.33 24.91 -11.91
N THR A 578 36.33 25.22 -12.74
CA THR A 578 35.42 26.36 -12.54
C THR A 578 33.94 25.93 -12.56
N SER A 579 33.63 24.64 -12.54
CA SER A 579 32.26 24.16 -12.70
C SER A 579 31.69 23.65 -11.38
N VAL A 580 30.54 24.20 -11.01
CA VAL A 580 29.70 23.74 -9.89
C VAL A 580 28.32 23.43 -10.44
N SER A 581 27.74 22.32 -10.03
CA SER A 581 26.40 21.90 -10.42
C SER A 581 25.47 21.90 -9.21
N THR A 582 24.31 22.52 -9.37
CA THR A 582 23.17 22.29 -8.46
C THR A 582 22.36 21.11 -8.98
N TRP A 583 21.74 20.38 -8.06
CA TRP A 583 20.95 19.19 -8.35
C TRP A 583 19.60 19.29 -7.67
N ILE A 584 18.54 18.89 -8.38
CA ILE A 584 17.18 18.74 -7.86
C ILE A 584 16.63 17.44 -8.44
N GLY A 585 16.36 16.47 -7.56
CA GLY A 585 16.16 15.09 -7.97
C GLY A 585 17.34 14.63 -8.84
N GLU A 586 17.04 14.14 -10.03
CA GLU A 586 18.06 13.64 -10.96
C GLU A 586 18.46 14.66 -12.03
N THR A 587 17.94 15.89 -11.93
CA THR A 587 18.20 16.97 -12.88
C THR A 587 19.27 17.90 -12.34
N SER A 588 20.27 18.21 -13.15
CA SER A 588 21.35 19.15 -12.80
C SER A 588 21.31 20.44 -13.58
N ASN A 589 21.91 21.47 -12.96
CA ASN A 589 22.22 22.73 -13.60
C ASN A 589 23.65 23.13 -13.26
N ALA A 590 24.53 23.08 -14.26
CA ALA A 590 25.92 23.50 -14.11
C ALA A 590 26.03 25.02 -14.27
N VAL A 591 26.76 25.65 -13.35
CA VAL A 591 27.13 27.06 -13.37
C VAL A 591 28.64 27.20 -13.30
N THR A 592 29.15 28.30 -13.85
CA THR A 592 30.58 28.63 -13.84
C THR A 592 30.89 29.58 -12.68
N VAL A 593 31.87 29.21 -11.86
CA VAL A 593 32.37 30.00 -10.71
C VAL A 593 33.84 30.34 -10.89
N ALA A 594 34.36 31.28 -10.09
CA ALA A 594 35.79 31.57 -10.08
C ALA A 594 36.62 30.35 -9.64
N ALA A 595 37.75 30.07 -10.30
CA ALA A 595 38.60 28.93 -9.93
C ALA A 595 39.11 29.01 -8.47
N SER A 596 39.29 30.23 -7.95
CA SER A 596 39.66 30.48 -6.54
C SER A 596 38.58 30.05 -5.55
N ALA A 597 37.31 29.97 -5.97
CA ALA A 597 36.19 29.52 -5.14
C ALA A 597 36.28 28.03 -4.79
N LEU A 598 36.93 27.24 -5.65
CA LEU A 598 37.12 25.80 -5.48
C LEU A 598 38.52 25.44 -4.93
N GLY A 599 39.11 26.37 -4.17
CA GLY A 599 40.34 26.17 -3.41
C GLY A 599 40.16 25.17 -2.27
N THR A 600 40.96 25.26 -1.20
CA THR A 600 40.76 24.40 -0.03
C THR A 600 39.41 24.72 0.61
N MET A 601 38.55 23.70 0.76
CA MET A 601 37.19 23.88 1.25
C MET A 601 37.13 23.50 2.73
N ALA A 602 37.20 24.52 3.60
CA ALA A 602 37.17 24.35 5.05
C ALA A 602 35.77 24.60 5.60
N GLY A 603 35.23 23.59 6.28
CA GLY A 603 33.94 23.60 6.93
C GLY A 603 32.79 23.10 6.05
N PHE A 604 31.77 22.59 6.73
CA PHE A 604 30.47 22.27 6.16
C PHE A 604 29.38 22.87 7.02
N THR A 605 28.43 23.56 6.38
CA THR A 605 27.25 24.13 7.04
C THR A 605 25.99 23.65 6.35
N LEU A 606 25.06 23.18 7.16
CA LEU A 606 23.68 22.90 6.80
C LEU A 606 22.82 24.06 7.33
N GLY A 607 22.09 24.72 6.44
CA GLY A 607 21.32 25.93 6.71
C GLY A 607 22.10 27.23 6.50
N SER A 608 21.81 28.25 7.30
CA SER A 608 22.46 29.57 7.18
C SER A 608 23.96 29.51 7.50
N SER A 609 24.79 29.96 6.55
CA SER A 609 26.24 30.08 6.74
C SER A 609 26.68 31.44 7.30
N GLY A 610 25.71 32.33 7.57
CA GLY A 610 25.95 33.73 7.90
C GLY A 610 25.98 34.68 6.68
N LEU A 611 25.75 34.19 5.45
CA LEU A 611 25.56 35.03 4.27
C LEU A 611 24.13 35.55 4.15
N GLY A 612 23.15 34.74 4.56
CA GLY A 612 21.74 35.10 4.71
C GLY A 612 21.16 34.44 5.96
N ASN A 613 20.05 34.96 6.48
CA ASN A 613 19.40 34.41 7.67
C ASN A 613 18.39 33.31 7.33
N ALA A 614 17.94 33.22 6.07
CA ALA A 614 16.87 32.32 5.67
C ALA A 614 17.40 30.93 5.24
N CYS A 615 16.70 29.88 5.64
CA CYS A 615 16.85 28.52 5.12
C CYS A 615 15.46 27.88 5.07
N ASN A 616 15.17 27.11 4.03
CA ASN A 616 13.83 26.60 3.76
C ASN A 616 13.65 25.09 3.69
N GLY A 617 14.65 24.35 4.16
CA GLY A 617 14.66 22.89 4.16
C GLY A 617 13.91 22.27 5.34
N VAL A 618 13.14 21.23 5.06
CA VAL A 618 12.69 20.22 6.02
C VAL A 618 13.34 18.90 5.63
N LEU A 619 14.34 18.45 6.40
CA LEU A 619 15.29 17.42 5.96
C LEU A 619 15.23 16.16 6.82
N THR A 620 15.39 15.01 6.18
CA THR A 620 15.52 13.69 6.83
C THR A 620 16.97 13.24 6.91
N GLY A 621 17.81 13.66 5.96
CA GLY A 621 19.23 13.31 5.92
C GLY A 621 20.06 14.17 4.97
N VAL A 622 21.38 14.12 5.16
CA VAL A 622 22.40 14.85 4.41
C VAL A 622 23.64 13.99 4.27
N VAL A 623 24.30 14.05 3.11
CA VAL A 623 25.59 13.39 2.85
C VAL A 623 26.58 14.37 2.26
N LEU A 624 27.85 14.21 2.60
CA LEU A 624 28.98 14.93 2.05
C LEU A 624 30.03 13.92 1.57
N ALA A 625 30.51 14.08 0.35
CA ALA A 625 31.56 13.29 -0.26
C ALA A 625 32.69 14.17 -0.81
N LYS A 626 33.92 13.62 -0.82
CA LYS A 626 35.14 14.33 -1.26
C LYS A 626 35.37 14.33 -2.78
N ARG A 627 34.44 13.75 -3.54
CA ARG A 627 34.48 13.71 -5.01
C ARG A 627 33.19 14.24 -5.61
N ALA A 628 33.23 14.57 -6.89
CA ALA A 628 32.03 14.84 -7.66
C ALA A 628 31.18 13.57 -7.84
N ALA A 629 29.87 13.70 -7.66
CA ALA A 629 28.91 12.69 -8.03
C ALA A 629 28.76 12.62 -9.55
N THR A 630 28.76 11.40 -10.07
CA THR A 630 28.30 11.10 -11.43
C THR A 630 26.78 11.08 -11.46
N THR A 631 26.17 11.16 -12.65
CA THR A 631 24.72 10.96 -12.80
C THR A 631 24.25 9.62 -12.21
N THR A 632 25.08 8.57 -12.29
CA THR A 632 24.75 7.26 -11.69
C THR A 632 24.73 7.32 -10.17
N ASP A 633 25.67 8.05 -9.55
CA ASP A 633 25.67 8.24 -8.09
C ASP A 633 24.40 8.97 -7.65
N ILE A 634 24.04 10.05 -8.35
CA ILE A 634 22.83 10.83 -8.07
C ILE A 634 21.57 9.97 -8.17
N GLN A 635 21.43 9.21 -9.26
CA GLN A 635 20.30 8.30 -9.45
C GLN A 635 20.22 7.25 -8.33
N ARG A 636 21.35 6.66 -7.93
CA ARG A 636 21.39 5.68 -6.84
C ARG A 636 21.02 6.31 -5.49
N ALA A 637 21.58 7.47 -5.17
CA ALA A 637 21.29 8.18 -3.91
C ALA A 637 19.81 8.58 -3.82
N ASN A 638 19.25 9.10 -4.93
CA ASN A 638 17.84 9.48 -5.01
C ASN A 638 16.90 8.26 -4.87
N ARG A 639 17.24 7.11 -5.49
CA ARG A 639 16.48 5.86 -5.34
C ARG A 639 16.56 5.28 -3.93
N SER A 640 17.73 5.31 -3.31
CA SER A 640 17.90 4.90 -1.90
C SER A 640 17.05 5.78 -0.98
N ALA A 641 17.06 7.10 -1.18
CA ALA A 641 16.23 8.03 -0.42
C ALA A 641 14.73 7.77 -0.63
N THR A 642 14.34 7.51 -1.88
CA THR A 642 12.98 7.14 -2.29
C THR A 642 12.47 5.92 -1.53
N LEU A 643 13.24 4.83 -1.49
CA LEU A 643 12.87 3.61 -0.77
C LEU A 643 12.89 3.79 0.75
N ARG A 644 13.81 4.62 1.27
CA ARG A 644 14.00 4.83 2.71
C ARG A 644 12.91 5.69 3.34
N TRP A 645 12.51 6.75 2.64
CA TRP A 645 11.59 7.78 3.15
C TRP A 645 10.32 7.94 2.31
N ASN A 646 10.00 6.94 1.46
CA ASN A 646 8.82 6.91 0.60
C ASN A 646 8.68 8.15 -0.29
N TYR A 647 9.77 8.67 -0.87
CA TYR A 647 9.66 9.80 -1.79
C TYR A 647 9.03 9.34 -3.10
N THR A 648 8.37 10.24 -3.81
CA THR A 648 7.94 9.93 -5.18
C THR A 648 9.12 10.22 -6.12
N PRO A 649 9.74 9.19 -6.73
CA PRO A 649 10.82 9.41 -7.67
C PRO A 649 10.22 10.04 -8.94
N GLN A 650 10.91 11.04 -9.47
CA GLN A 650 10.64 11.65 -10.78
C GLN A 650 9.16 11.98 -11.04
N VAL A 651 8.69 13.06 -10.45
CA VAL A 651 7.35 13.60 -10.71
C VAL A 651 7.36 14.41 -12.01
N LYS A 652 6.34 14.26 -12.86
CA LYS A 652 6.30 14.88 -14.21
C LYS A 652 5.26 15.97 -14.35
N PRO A 653 4.00 15.81 -13.91
CA PRO A 653 3.05 16.91 -13.90
C PRO A 653 3.53 18.02 -12.97
N ARG A 654 3.47 19.28 -13.39
CA ARG A 654 4.01 20.42 -12.63
C ARG A 654 2.88 21.36 -12.21
N LEU A 655 2.94 21.87 -10.99
CA LEU A 655 2.02 22.89 -10.46
C LEU A 655 2.78 24.13 -10.02
N PHE A 656 2.63 25.21 -10.78
CA PHE A 656 3.23 26.50 -10.46
C PHE A 656 2.29 27.33 -9.59
N CYS A 657 2.62 27.47 -8.31
CA CYS A 657 1.83 28.23 -7.34
C CYS A 657 2.29 29.69 -7.34
N ILE A 658 1.57 30.55 -8.06
CA ILE A 658 1.79 31.99 -8.12
C ILE A 658 1.02 32.66 -6.98
N GLY A 659 1.67 33.54 -6.23
CA GLY A 659 0.98 34.35 -5.24
C GLY A 659 1.87 35.24 -4.41
N ASP A 660 1.33 35.67 -3.27
CA ASP A 660 2.00 36.57 -2.32
C ASP A 660 2.37 35.87 -0.98
N SER A 661 2.47 36.65 0.10
CA SER A 661 2.81 36.18 1.46
C SER A 661 1.91 35.04 1.96
N ARG A 662 0.66 34.98 1.49
CA ARG A 662 -0.32 33.94 1.87
C ARG A 662 0.00 32.59 1.22
N THR A 663 0.61 32.62 0.03
CA THR A 663 1.10 31.42 -0.67
C THR A 663 2.53 31.08 -0.27
N ALA A 664 3.38 32.08 -0.05
CA ALA A 664 4.74 31.90 0.45
C ALA A 664 4.76 31.29 1.87
N GLY A 665 3.77 31.64 2.69
CA GLY A 665 3.68 31.22 4.10
C GLY A 665 4.46 32.14 5.03
N TYR A 666 4.40 33.46 4.81
CA TYR A 666 5.23 34.47 5.50
C TYR A 666 5.34 34.30 7.02
N ILE A 667 4.26 33.95 7.71
CA ILE A 667 4.22 33.76 9.17
C ILE A 667 4.29 32.30 9.62
N ASN A 668 4.19 31.36 8.67
CA ASN A 668 4.04 29.95 9.00
C ASN A 668 5.41 29.33 9.18
N THR A 669 5.71 28.95 10.42
CA THR A 669 6.94 28.25 10.73
C THR A 669 6.98 26.88 10.06
N ASP A 670 8.18 26.31 9.98
CA ASP A 670 8.37 24.91 9.60
C ASP A 670 7.82 24.50 8.22
N CYS A 671 7.83 25.43 7.26
CA CYS A 671 7.41 25.18 5.88
C CYS A 671 5.93 24.73 5.79
N GLN A 672 5.09 25.28 6.68
CA GLN A 672 3.66 24.99 6.76
C GLN A 672 2.82 25.96 5.88
N ASN A 673 3.13 26.01 4.58
CA ASN A 673 2.32 26.73 3.59
C ASN A 673 1.47 25.78 2.74
N TRP A 674 0.45 26.31 2.07
CA TRP A 674 -0.50 25.48 1.33
C TRP A 674 0.13 24.75 0.12
N PRO A 675 1.09 25.33 -0.64
CA PRO A 675 1.78 24.59 -1.70
C PRO A 675 2.57 23.41 -1.14
N GLY A 676 3.22 23.57 0.02
CA GLY A 676 3.92 22.50 0.72
C GLY A 676 3.02 21.42 1.32
N MET A 677 1.70 21.67 1.43
CA MET A 677 0.71 20.74 1.97
C MET A 677 -0.18 20.11 0.89
N ILE A 678 -0.23 20.64 -0.34
CA ILE A 678 -1.17 20.16 -1.37
C ILE A 678 -0.93 18.71 -1.76
N GLY A 679 0.31 18.21 -1.63
CA GLY A 679 0.65 16.80 -1.85
C GLY A 679 -0.21 15.81 -1.05
N ASP A 680 -0.69 16.20 0.14
CA ASP A 680 -1.57 15.38 0.98
C ASP A 680 -2.96 15.17 0.35
N TYR A 681 -3.33 15.98 -0.65
CA TYR A 681 -4.68 16.06 -1.23
C TYR A 681 -4.73 15.73 -2.72
N LEU A 682 -3.60 15.41 -3.35
CA LEU A 682 -3.56 15.07 -4.77
C LEU A 682 -3.82 13.57 -4.99
N ASP A 683 -4.45 13.22 -6.11
CA ASP A 683 -4.70 11.81 -6.51
C ASP A 683 -3.48 11.23 -7.26
N GLN A 684 -2.61 12.10 -7.76
CA GLN A 684 -1.37 11.76 -8.44
C GLN A 684 -0.26 12.73 -8.04
N PRO A 685 1.03 12.38 -8.19
CA PRO A 685 2.12 13.26 -7.81
C PRO A 685 2.24 14.41 -8.78
N LEU A 686 2.29 15.62 -8.26
CA LEU A 686 2.65 16.83 -9.00
C LEU A 686 3.93 17.42 -8.40
N GLU A 687 4.83 17.90 -9.25
CA GLU A 687 5.98 18.71 -8.86
C GLU A 687 5.47 20.12 -8.61
N VAL A 688 5.35 20.49 -7.34
CA VAL A 688 4.74 21.74 -6.90
C VAL A 688 5.82 22.78 -6.69
N PHE A 689 5.74 23.90 -7.40
CA PHE A 689 6.66 25.02 -7.24
C PHE A 689 5.97 26.17 -6.53
N ASN A 690 6.47 26.56 -5.37
CA ASN A 690 6.03 27.78 -4.70
C ASN A 690 6.83 28.98 -5.21
N LEU A 691 6.22 29.73 -6.13
CA LEU A 691 6.82 30.93 -6.73
C LEU A 691 6.42 32.21 -6.01
N ALA A 692 5.64 32.09 -4.93
CA ALA A 692 5.06 33.22 -4.26
C ALA A 692 6.10 34.05 -3.50
N VAL A 693 5.85 35.36 -3.47
CA VAL A 693 6.74 36.32 -2.84
C VAL A 693 5.98 37.14 -1.82
N SER A 694 6.45 37.13 -0.57
CA SER A 694 5.85 37.93 0.49
C SER A 694 5.90 39.43 0.15
N GLY A 695 4.74 40.09 0.17
CA GLY A 695 4.60 41.51 -0.16
C GLY A 695 4.48 41.83 -1.66
N SER A 696 4.68 40.86 -2.56
CA SER A 696 4.65 41.11 -4.01
C SER A 696 3.26 41.53 -4.50
N GLN A 697 3.23 42.55 -5.35
CA GLN A 697 2.05 43.03 -6.04
C GLN A 697 1.99 42.47 -7.46
N THR A 698 0.84 42.57 -8.12
CA THR A 698 0.71 42.17 -9.53
C THR A 698 1.71 42.88 -10.44
N THR A 699 2.03 44.14 -10.13
CA THR A 699 3.01 44.95 -10.87
C THR A 699 4.46 44.57 -10.62
N ASP A 700 4.75 43.81 -9.57
CA ASP A 700 6.09 43.36 -9.21
C ASP A 700 6.35 41.98 -9.84
N PHE A 701 5.35 41.08 -9.76
CA PHE A 701 5.41 39.76 -10.37
C PHE A 701 5.66 39.79 -11.89
N ILE A 702 4.97 40.68 -12.62
CA ILE A 702 5.05 40.77 -14.09
C ILE A 702 6.47 41.02 -14.60
N PRO A 703 7.23 42.03 -14.10
CA PRO A 703 8.60 42.25 -14.56
C PRO A 703 9.63 41.29 -13.93
N ASN A 704 9.42 40.81 -12.70
CA ASN A 704 10.49 40.11 -11.98
C ASN A 704 10.38 38.57 -12.04
N THR A 705 9.21 38.00 -11.79
CA THR A 705 9.02 36.54 -11.70
C THR A 705 8.50 35.94 -13.00
N GLN A 706 7.55 36.60 -13.67
CA GLN A 706 6.89 36.08 -14.87
C GLN A 706 7.86 35.72 -16.00
N PRO A 707 8.90 36.51 -16.36
CA PRO A 707 9.78 36.16 -17.47
C PRO A 707 10.55 34.85 -17.23
N GLY A 708 10.96 34.61 -15.98
CA GLY A 708 11.60 33.37 -15.56
C GLY A 708 10.66 32.17 -15.66
N LEU A 709 9.41 32.33 -15.22
CA LEU A 709 8.38 31.31 -15.32
C LEU A 709 8.04 30.96 -16.78
N ILE A 710 7.85 31.96 -17.64
CA ILE A 710 7.54 31.72 -19.07
C ILE A 710 8.70 30.96 -19.76
N THR A 711 9.94 31.27 -19.40
CA THR A 711 11.11 30.52 -19.88
C THR A 711 11.08 29.05 -19.42
N GLU A 712 10.63 28.79 -18.20
CA GLU A 712 10.50 27.43 -17.65
C GLU A 712 9.37 26.63 -18.31
N LEU A 713 8.21 27.26 -18.51
CA LEU A 713 7.06 26.68 -19.20
C LEU A 713 7.39 26.34 -20.65
N GLY A 714 8.21 27.18 -21.31
CA GLY A 714 8.69 26.94 -22.67
C GLY A 714 9.53 25.67 -22.86
N LYS A 715 9.96 25.00 -21.77
CA LYS A 715 10.60 23.67 -21.84
C LYS A 715 9.60 22.55 -22.17
N GLY A 716 8.30 22.83 -22.06
CA GLY A 716 7.23 21.86 -22.27
C GLY A 716 7.01 20.94 -21.07
N GLY A 717 5.81 20.36 -20.98
CA GLY A 717 5.41 19.48 -19.88
C GLY A 717 3.91 19.46 -19.69
N TYR A 718 3.45 18.70 -18.69
CA TYR A 718 2.07 18.76 -18.22
C TYR A 718 1.98 19.83 -17.13
N ASP A 719 1.71 21.07 -17.53
CA ASP A 719 1.83 22.25 -16.67
C ASP A 719 0.49 22.79 -16.21
N LEU A 720 0.39 23.03 -14.91
CA LEU A 720 -0.75 23.61 -14.22
C LEU A 720 -0.30 24.84 -13.43
N ALA A 721 -1.19 25.80 -13.19
CA ALA A 721 -0.86 26.96 -12.37
C ALA A 721 -2.00 27.38 -11.45
N THR A 722 -1.66 27.92 -10.28
CA THR A 722 -2.61 28.66 -9.44
C THR A 722 -2.17 30.12 -9.34
N ILE A 723 -3.12 31.03 -9.13
CA ILE A 723 -2.85 32.45 -8.87
C ILE A 723 -3.62 32.88 -7.63
N TRP A 724 -2.90 33.36 -6.61
CA TRP A 724 -3.47 34.05 -5.45
C TRP A 724 -2.67 35.31 -5.16
N LEU A 725 -2.97 36.37 -5.93
CA LEU A 725 -2.20 37.60 -6.00
C LEU A 725 -3.16 38.79 -6.15
N GLY A 726 -2.86 39.89 -5.46
CA GLY A 726 -3.61 41.15 -5.55
C GLY A 726 -3.90 41.81 -4.20
N ILE A 727 -3.81 41.08 -3.09
CA ILE A 727 -4.05 41.65 -1.75
C ILE A 727 -3.09 42.80 -1.42
N ASN A 728 -1.84 42.71 -1.89
CA ASN A 728 -0.85 43.74 -1.67
C ASN A 728 -1.16 44.98 -2.52
N ASP A 729 -1.64 44.82 -3.75
CA ASP A 729 -2.10 45.94 -4.57
C ASP A 729 -3.20 46.73 -3.83
N PHE A 730 -4.19 46.01 -3.28
CA PHE A 730 -5.28 46.63 -2.51
C PHE A 730 -4.79 47.28 -1.22
N SER A 731 -3.88 46.64 -0.51
CA SER A 731 -3.29 47.16 0.72
C SER A 731 -2.49 48.45 0.49
N HIS A 732 -1.97 48.65 -0.73
CA HIS A 732 -1.30 49.87 -1.16
C HIS A 732 -2.22 50.85 -1.91
N GLY A 733 -3.54 50.64 -1.88
CA GLY A 733 -4.54 51.56 -2.45
C GLY A 733 -4.59 51.58 -3.97
N LYS A 734 -4.12 50.53 -4.66
CA LYS A 734 -4.22 50.43 -6.12
C LYS A 734 -5.66 50.16 -6.55
N ASP A 735 -5.96 50.55 -7.80
CA ASP A 735 -7.26 50.38 -8.41
C ASP A 735 -7.62 48.90 -8.59
N LYS A 736 -8.82 48.52 -8.13
CA LYS A 736 -9.28 47.12 -8.15
C LYS A 736 -9.38 46.57 -9.58
N ALA A 737 -9.82 47.39 -10.54
CA ALA A 737 -9.96 46.98 -11.92
C ALA A 737 -8.59 46.72 -12.57
N ALA A 738 -7.64 47.62 -12.38
CA ALA A 738 -6.27 47.47 -12.87
C ALA A 738 -5.58 46.23 -12.27
N THR A 739 -5.77 45.95 -10.97
CA THR A 739 -5.22 44.74 -10.35
C THR A 739 -5.79 43.47 -10.98
N LEU A 740 -7.11 43.37 -11.19
CA LEU A 740 -7.67 42.18 -11.83
C LEU A 740 -7.31 42.05 -13.31
N GLN A 741 -7.17 43.16 -14.03
CA GLN A 741 -6.64 43.14 -15.39
C GLN A 741 -5.21 42.57 -15.42
N ASN A 742 -4.38 42.90 -14.45
CA ASN A 742 -3.05 42.29 -14.32
C ASN A 742 -3.14 40.79 -14.00
N VAL A 743 -4.04 40.36 -13.12
CA VAL A 743 -4.26 38.92 -12.84
C VAL A 743 -4.69 38.18 -14.10
N GLN A 744 -5.62 38.74 -14.89
CA GLN A 744 -6.01 38.19 -16.20
C GLN A 744 -4.83 38.13 -17.18
N ALA A 745 -3.99 39.17 -17.20
CA ALA A 745 -2.80 39.21 -18.06
C ALA A 745 -1.78 38.14 -17.67
N ILE A 746 -1.55 37.92 -16.38
CA ILE A 746 -0.69 36.85 -15.85
C ILE A 746 -1.26 35.48 -16.25
N ALA A 747 -2.55 35.24 -16.02
CA ALA A 747 -3.21 33.98 -16.41
C ALA A 747 -3.10 33.73 -17.93
N SER A 748 -3.33 34.78 -18.73
CA SER A 748 -3.22 34.71 -20.20
C SER A 748 -1.78 34.41 -20.64
N ALA A 749 -0.78 35.01 -19.98
CA ALA A 749 0.63 34.79 -20.30
C ALA A 749 1.07 33.33 -20.02
N VAL A 750 0.69 32.76 -18.88
CA VAL A 750 1.06 31.37 -18.55
C VAL A 750 0.31 30.36 -19.42
N LEU A 751 -0.96 30.61 -19.75
CA LEU A 751 -1.72 29.80 -20.71
C LEU A 751 -1.06 29.84 -22.11
N ALA A 752 -0.66 31.03 -22.58
CA ALA A 752 0.03 31.18 -23.85
C ALA A 752 1.40 30.48 -23.88
N ALA A 753 2.02 30.27 -22.72
CA ALA A 753 3.28 29.56 -22.57
C ALA A 753 3.13 28.03 -22.45
N GLY A 754 1.90 27.50 -22.46
CA GLY A 754 1.65 26.06 -22.48
C GLY A 754 1.01 25.48 -21.22
N VAL A 755 0.65 26.30 -20.22
CA VAL A 755 -0.15 25.83 -19.08
C VAL A 755 -1.50 25.34 -19.57
N LYS A 756 -1.89 24.13 -19.15
CA LYS A 756 -3.18 23.50 -19.50
C LYS A 756 -4.35 24.16 -18.80
N HIS A 757 -4.19 24.51 -17.52
CA HIS A 757 -5.26 25.09 -16.71
C HIS A 757 -4.75 26.00 -15.60
N VAL A 758 -5.50 27.06 -15.31
CA VAL A 758 -5.18 28.05 -14.27
C VAL A 758 -6.30 28.12 -13.24
N TRP A 759 -5.95 27.98 -11.96
CA TRP A 759 -6.86 28.25 -10.84
C TRP A 759 -6.61 29.63 -10.26
N VAL A 760 -7.57 30.53 -10.35
CA VAL A 760 -7.49 31.85 -9.70
C VAL A 760 -8.24 31.79 -8.38
N ILE A 761 -7.53 31.97 -7.28
CA ILE A 761 -8.11 32.02 -5.93
C ILE A 761 -8.62 33.44 -5.68
N SER A 762 -9.90 33.55 -5.33
CA SER A 762 -10.58 34.84 -5.22
C SER A 762 -9.96 35.72 -4.13
N GLU A 763 -9.69 36.98 -4.46
CA GLU A 763 -9.29 38.01 -3.50
C GLU A 763 -10.45 38.68 -2.78
N ALA A 764 -11.68 38.41 -3.24
CA ALA A 764 -12.84 39.15 -2.79
C ALA A 764 -13.37 38.63 -1.45
N LYS A 765 -13.82 39.56 -0.60
CA LYS A 765 -14.49 39.25 0.67
C LYS A 765 -15.96 38.91 0.42
N THR A 766 -16.62 38.32 1.41
CA THR A 766 -18.08 38.16 1.41
C THR A 766 -18.79 39.48 1.04
N GLY A 767 -19.65 39.45 0.02
CA GLY A 767 -20.40 40.62 -0.47
C GLY A 767 -19.74 41.38 -1.63
N ASP A 768 -18.49 41.04 -1.93
CA ASP A 768 -17.65 41.67 -2.95
C ASP A 768 -17.41 40.73 -4.15
N MET A 769 -18.18 39.64 -4.29
CA MET A 769 -17.97 38.71 -5.40
C MET A 769 -18.34 39.27 -6.77
N ASP A 770 -19.36 40.13 -6.82
CA ASP A 770 -19.93 40.61 -8.07
C ASP A 770 -18.90 41.34 -8.94
N TRP A 771 -17.96 42.08 -8.32
CA TRP A 771 -16.87 42.71 -9.06
C TRP A 771 -15.82 41.70 -9.54
N PHE A 772 -15.51 40.66 -8.75
CA PHE A 772 -14.54 39.64 -9.16
C PHE A 772 -15.04 38.82 -10.36
N TRP A 773 -16.33 38.44 -10.35
CA TRP A 773 -16.98 37.71 -11.45
C TRP A 773 -17.03 38.49 -12.76
N GLN A 774 -17.00 39.83 -12.73
CA GLN A 774 -16.96 40.64 -13.96
C GLN A 774 -15.69 40.44 -14.77
N TYR A 775 -14.56 40.13 -14.12
CA TYR A 775 -13.28 39.90 -14.78
C TYR A 775 -13.02 38.41 -15.04
N PHE A 776 -13.76 37.51 -14.40
CA PHE A 776 -13.69 36.08 -14.67
C PHE A 776 -15.10 35.49 -14.84
N PRO A 777 -15.84 35.94 -15.86
CA PRO A 777 -17.22 35.48 -16.06
C PRO A 777 -17.25 33.99 -16.37
N ALA A 778 -18.21 33.29 -15.75
CA ALA A 778 -18.38 31.86 -15.91
C ALA A 778 -18.54 31.47 -17.39
N GLY A 779 -17.78 30.47 -17.83
CA GLY A 779 -17.84 29.93 -19.19
C GLY A 779 -17.11 30.73 -20.27
N GLN A 780 -16.51 31.89 -19.96
CA GLN A 780 -15.72 32.64 -20.96
C GLN A 780 -14.24 32.24 -21.02
N HIS A 781 -13.73 31.59 -19.96
CA HIS A 781 -12.37 31.12 -19.87
C HIS A 781 -12.35 29.61 -19.60
N PRO A 782 -12.42 28.75 -20.63
CA PRO A 782 -12.55 27.30 -20.42
C PRO A 782 -11.38 26.68 -19.65
N ASN A 783 -10.19 27.29 -19.75
CA ASN A 783 -8.95 26.84 -19.09
C ASN A 783 -8.65 27.62 -17.80
N ILE A 784 -9.64 28.34 -17.26
CA ILE A 784 -9.52 29.04 -15.98
C ILE A 784 -10.64 28.60 -15.05
N THR A 785 -10.31 28.24 -13.81
CA THR A 785 -11.28 27.97 -12.75
C THR A 785 -11.10 28.96 -11.61
N LEU A 786 -12.22 29.52 -11.14
CA LEU A 786 -12.21 30.34 -9.94
C LEU A 786 -12.41 29.49 -8.70
N LEU A 787 -11.46 29.59 -7.78
CA LEU A 787 -11.58 29.03 -6.44
C LEU A 787 -12.06 30.14 -5.51
N THR A 788 -13.20 29.92 -4.86
CA THR A 788 -13.85 30.93 -4.02
C THR A 788 -13.99 30.46 -2.57
N PRO A 789 -12.89 30.06 -1.90
CA PRO A 789 -12.95 29.40 -0.59
C PRO A 789 -13.47 30.32 0.53
N PHE A 790 -13.57 31.63 0.27
CA PHE A 790 -13.99 32.66 1.22
C PHE A 790 -15.48 33.03 1.12
N LEU A 791 -16.28 32.34 0.31
CA LEU A 791 -17.73 32.59 0.24
C LEU A 791 -18.44 32.24 1.54
N ASN A 792 -19.53 32.95 1.83
CA ASN A 792 -20.40 32.67 2.96
C ASN A 792 -20.83 31.19 3.01
N GLY A 793 -20.69 30.58 4.19
CA GLY A 793 -21.01 29.17 4.41
C GLY A 793 -19.86 28.21 4.11
N LEU A 794 -18.72 28.69 3.59
CA LEU A 794 -17.51 27.89 3.42
C LEU A 794 -16.56 28.03 4.62
N PRO A 795 -15.65 27.06 4.84
CA PRO A 795 -14.79 27.02 6.03
C PRO A 795 -13.87 28.24 6.20
N LEU A 796 -13.51 28.95 5.13
CA LEU A 796 -12.61 30.12 5.19
C LEU A 796 -13.34 31.47 5.09
N ALA A 797 -14.67 31.49 5.20
CA ALA A 797 -15.50 32.69 5.02
C ALA A 797 -15.21 33.85 6.00
N VAL A 798 -14.58 33.57 7.14
CA VAL A 798 -14.43 34.49 8.28
C VAL A 798 -13.21 35.42 8.12
N ASN A 799 -13.04 36.03 6.95
CA ASN A 799 -11.98 36.99 6.67
C ASN A 799 -12.54 38.36 6.23
N ALA A 800 -13.28 39.02 7.11
CA ALA A 800 -13.78 40.38 6.90
C ALA A 800 -13.33 41.34 8.00
N ALA A 801 -13.21 42.64 7.68
CA ALA A 801 -12.86 43.66 8.66
C ALA A 801 -13.93 43.70 9.76
N GLY A 802 -13.58 43.24 10.96
CA GLY A 802 -14.48 43.15 12.12
C GLY A 802 -15.04 41.75 12.42
N ASN A 803 -14.76 40.73 11.60
CA ASN A 803 -15.10 39.33 11.87
C ASN A 803 -13.96 38.45 11.34
N TYR A 804 -12.97 38.18 12.20
CA TYR A 804 -11.83 37.31 11.91
C TYR A 804 -11.86 36.10 12.86
N ASP A 805 -11.51 34.92 12.35
CA ASP A 805 -11.33 33.73 13.18
C ASP A 805 -9.85 33.65 13.64
N PRO A 806 -9.55 33.84 14.94
CA PRO A 806 -8.18 33.81 15.46
C PRO A 806 -7.53 32.43 15.39
N LEU A 807 -8.28 31.36 15.11
CA LEU A 807 -7.73 30.03 14.88
C LEU A 807 -7.23 29.85 13.44
N LEU A 808 -7.74 30.64 12.51
CA LEU A 808 -7.51 30.49 11.07
C LEU A 808 -6.63 31.61 10.50
N TRP A 809 -6.71 32.81 11.07
CA TRP A 809 -6.03 33.99 10.54
C TRP A 809 -5.24 34.71 11.63
N HIS A 810 -4.08 35.23 11.23
CA HIS A 810 -3.31 36.15 12.04
C HIS A 810 -4.12 37.43 12.35
N PRO A 811 -3.84 38.16 13.46
CA PRO A 811 -4.55 39.39 13.80
C PRO A 811 -4.55 40.49 12.71
N ASP A 812 -3.66 40.42 11.72
CA ASP A 812 -3.69 41.31 10.54
C ASP A 812 -4.81 40.97 9.53
N SER A 813 -5.54 39.88 9.74
CA SER A 813 -6.60 39.36 8.86
C SER A 813 -6.15 39.03 7.42
N ILE A 814 -4.86 39.00 7.14
CA ILE A 814 -4.31 38.69 5.81
C ILE A 814 -3.64 37.34 5.82
N HIS A 815 -2.82 37.06 6.83
CA HIS A 815 -1.94 35.90 6.82
C HIS A 815 -2.63 34.65 7.42
N PRO A 816 -2.71 33.55 6.65
CA PRO A 816 -3.35 32.32 7.11
C PRO A 816 -2.44 31.53 8.04
N PHE A 817 -3.00 31.00 9.13
CA PHE A 817 -2.34 29.99 9.96
C PHE A 817 -2.32 28.60 9.28
N PRO A 818 -1.51 27.64 9.78
CA PRO A 818 -1.41 26.31 9.18
C PRO A 818 -2.75 25.58 8.92
N PRO A 819 -3.78 25.67 9.79
CA PRO A 819 -5.09 25.07 9.49
C PRO A 819 -5.78 25.65 8.25
N THR A 820 -5.62 26.95 8.01
CA THR A 820 -6.15 27.62 6.81
C THR A 820 -5.38 27.21 5.57
N CYS A 821 -4.05 27.15 5.65
CA CYS A 821 -3.23 26.61 4.56
C CYS A 821 -3.61 25.17 4.22
N ARG A 822 -3.86 24.34 5.23
CA ARG A 822 -4.31 22.95 5.06
C ARG A 822 -5.68 22.88 4.38
N THR A 823 -6.61 23.74 4.77
CA THR A 823 -7.93 23.83 4.15
C THR A 823 -7.82 24.28 2.68
N LEU A 824 -7.03 25.31 2.40
CA LEU A 824 -6.82 25.79 1.03
C LEU A 824 -6.17 24.74 0.14
N ALA A 825 -5.15 24.04 0.64
CA ALA A 825 -4.52 22.92 -0.03
C ALA A 825 -5.55 21.83 -0.40
N SER A 826 -6.49 21.53 0.48
CA SER A 826 -7.56 20.56 0.20
C SER A 826 -8.55 21.03 -0.87
N VAL A 827 -8.92 22.32 -0.88
CA VAL A 827 -9.83 22.91 -1.86
C VAL A 827 -9.18 22.95 -3.25
N ALA A 828 -7.94 23.44 -3.31
CA ALA A 828 -7.18 23.48 -4.56
C ALA A 828 -6.91 22.06 -5.08
N GLY A 829 -6.44 21.15 -4.22
CA GLY A 829 -6.17 19.75 -4.57
C GLY A 829 -7.38 19.03 -5.15
N ALA A 830 -8.56 19.19 -4.54
CA ALA A 830 -9.80 18.60 -5.05
C ALA A 830 -10.13 19.06 -6.48
N SER A 831 -9.95 20.35 -6.76
CA SER A 831 -10.22 20.93 -8.09
C SER A 831 -9.17 20.51 -9.12
N VAL A 832 -7.89 20.50 -8.74
CA VAL A 832 -6.77 20.01 -9.57
C VAL A 832 -6.99 18.54 -9.95
N ASN A 833 -7.32 17.69 -8.98
CA ASN A 833 -7.59 16.27 -9.25
C ASN A 833 -8.81 16.08 -10.17
N ALA A 834 -9.81 16.95 -10.10
CA ALA A 834 -10.99 16.87 -10.97
C ALA A 834 -10.65 17.24 -12.41
N PHE A 835 -9.85 18.29 -12.61
CA PHE A 835 -9.36 18.69 -13.93
C PHE A 835 -8.50 17.60 -14.56
N ILE A 836 -7.52 17.08 -13.82
CA ILE A 836 -6.59 16.06 -14.32
C ILE A 836 -7.35 14.81 -14.77
N ALA A 837 -8.33 14.35 -13.98
CA ALA A 837 -9.14 13.20 -14.36
C ALA A 837 -9.91 13.46 -15.67
N GLN A 838 -10.48 14.66 -15.83
CA GLN A 838 -11.20 15.03 -17.05
C GLN A 838 -10.28 15.17 -18.26
N ASP A 839 -9.09 15.76 -18.10
CA ASP A 839 -8.13 16.01 -19.19
C ASP A 839 -7.42 14.74 -19.65
N ILE A 840 -7.21 13.76 -18.76
CA ILE A 840 -6.64 12.46 -19.12
C ILE A 840 -7.68 11.55 -19.80
N ASP A 841 -8.97 11.66 -19.42
CA ASP A 841 -10.05 10.88 -20.02
C ASP A 841 -10.51 11.41 -21.39
N ALA A 842 -10.17 12.67 -21.73
CA ALA A 842 -10.53 13.36 -22.97
C ALA A 842 -9.53 13.07 -24.12
#